data_AF-A0A7R8CUH2-F1
#
_entry.id   AF-A0A7R8CUH2-F1
#
_cell.length_a   1.000
_cell.length_b   1.000
_cell.length_c   1.000
_cell.angle_alpha   90.00
_cell.angle_beta   90.00
_cell.angle_gamma   90.00
#
_symmetry.space_group_name_H-M   'P 1'
#
loop_
_entity.id
_entity.type
_entity.pdbx_description
1 polymer ?
#
loop_
_entity_poly.entity_id
_entity_poly.type
_entity_poly.pdbx_seq_one_letter_code
_entity_poly.pdbx_strand_id
1 'polypeptide(L)'
;MTERKGTFKVEFLKDIEKEVQSKWEELKVFEEDHDQNGADKFFVTFPYPYMNGCLHLGHTFSLSKCEFAVGFQRLKGKKCLFPFGFHCTGMPIKACADKLKREMQDFGFPPTFPSGGFEVSPKEESVDSESAIFKDKSKGKKSKAVAKTGTAKYQWEIMKGLGLTDDEIKPFADSSHWLEYFPPLAKRDLKKMGLHVDWRRSFITTDVNPFYDSFVRWQFTRLKEREKVKFGKRYTIFSPKDGQPCMDHDRSSGEGVGPQEYTLIKMKLLAPYPSKLKSLKEPIYFVAATLRPETMYGQTNCWIHPDIKYSAFRVNVKGEKSIYICTERAARNMSYQGFTHENGKIDFVVKELKGEDLLGTGVVTSVPSDSPDDYAALRDLKNKAPFREKYGIADDMVLPFDPVPIISVPELGNLSAVYVCDKLKIQSQNDRDKLTEAKEQVYLKDEMIGNNSAVLYMEPEKPITSRSGDDCVVALCDQWYLDYGEETWLKSTESCLEGVECYHDEVKKNFHSTLGWLKEHACSRTYGLGSKLPWDESWLIESLSDSTIYMAYYTIAHFLQGDTFDGKASSNALNIKPEEMTPEVWDYIFFKKASYPKNSKISKESLEKMKGEFEYWYPVDLRVSGKDLVPNHLTYYLYNHVAMWPEADDKKWPQGIRANGHLLLNSEKK
;
A
#
# COMPACT_ATOMS: atom_id res chain seq x y z
N MET A 1 51.73 -24.39 -7.51
CA MET A 1 50.60 -23.51 -7.20
C MET A 1 50.41 -22.57 -8.37
N THR A 2 49.42 -22.83 -9.22
CA THR A 2 49.07 -21.98 -10.36
C THR A 2 47.92 -21.09 -9.93
N GLU A 3 48.21 -19.84 -9.56
CA GLU A 3 47.19 -18.80 -9.40
C GLU A 3 46.33 -18.75 -10.67
N ARG A 4 45.01 -18.83 -10.48
CA ARG A 4 44.05 -18.74 -11.59
C ARG A 4 44.20 -17.36 -12.22
N LYS A 5 44.71 -17.29 -13.46
CA LYS A 5 44.87 -16.09 -14.32
C LYS A 5 43.62 -15.18 -14.46
N GLY A 6 42.49 -15.50 -13.84
CA GLY A 6 41.25 -14.71 -13.84
C GLY A 6 41.10 -13.71 -12.69
N THR A 7 41.80 -13.85 -11.56
CA THR A 7 41.65 -12.92 -10.41
C THR A 7 42.40 -11.60 -10.62
N PHE A 8 43.61 -11.66 -11.18
CA PHE A 8 44.45 -10.47 -11.40
C PHE A 8 43.76 -9.37 -12.20
N LYS A 9 42.98 -9.71 -13.24
CA LYS A 9 42.28 -8.70 -14.06
C LYS A 9 41.26 -7.90 -13.26
N VAL A 10 40.55 -8.55 -12.34
CA VAL A 10 39.56 -7.89 -11.48
C VAL A 10 40.25 -7.03 -10.42
N GLU A 11 41.34 -7.53 -9.85
CA GLU A 11 42.15 -6.77 -8.88
C GLU A 11 42.75 -5.52 -9.52
N PHE A 12 43.32 -5.65 -10.71
CA PHE A 12 43.86 -4.53 -11.48
C PHE A 12 42.80 -3.44 -11.74
N LEU A 13 41.58 -3.81 -12.15
CA LEU A 13 40.48 -2.86 -12.33
C LEU A 13 40.08 -2.19 -11.00
N LYS A 14 39.99 -2.96 -9.92
CA LYS A 14 39.67 -2.42 -8.59
C LYS A 14 40.70 -1.43 -8.08
N ASP A 15 41.98 -1.61 -8.42
CA ASP A 15 43.02 -0.68 -7.99
C ASP A 15 42.95 0.63 -8.79
N ILE A 16 42.66 0.58 -10.09
CA ILE A 16 42.35 1.77 -10.90
C ILE A 16 41.11 2.48 -10.36
N GLU A 17 40.04 1.75 -10.06
CA GLU A 17 38.79 2.30 -9.51
C GLU A 17 39.06 3.09 -8.22
N LYS A 18 39.79 2.51 -7.27
CA LYS A 18 40.15 3.19 -6.01
C LYS A 18 40.96 4.46 -6.26
N GLU A 19 41.99 4.39 -7.10
CA GLU A 19 42.84 5.54 -7.39
C GLU A 19 42.05 6.70 -7.99
N VAL A 20 41.21 6.40 -8.99
CA VAL A 20 40.39 7.40 -9.67
C VAL A 20 39.30 7.95 -8.74
N GLN A 21 38.64 7.11 -7.95
CA GLN A 21 37.64 7.53 -6.97
C GLN A 21 38.23 8.46 -5.91
N SER A 22 39.45 8.17 -5.42
CA SER A 22 40.17 9.07 -4.50
C SER A 22 40.45 10.43 -5.14
N LYS A 23 40.87 10.46 -6.41
CA LYS A 23 41.08 11.71 -7.16
C LYS A 23 39.79 12.50 -7.32
N TRP A 24 38.67 11.84 -7.64
CA TRP A 24 37.37 12.53 -7.77
C TRP A 24 36.89 13.16 -6.46
N GLU A 25 37.09 12.47 -5.34
CA GLU A 25 36.75 12.98 -4.01
C GLU A 25 37.62 14.20 -3.64
N GLU A 26 38.94 14.11 -3.84
CA GLU A 26 39.87 15.19 -3.55
C GLU A 26 39.57 16.45 -4.38
N LEU A 27 39.31 16.26 -5.67
CA LEU A 27 39.02 17.34 -6.61
C LEU A 27 37.57 17.83 -6.57
N LYS A 28 36.68 17.14 -5.81
CA LYS A 28 35.27 17.49 -5.65
C LYS A 28 34.53 17.66 -6.99
N VAL A 29 34.89 16.86 -8.00
CA VAL A 29 34.47 17.05 -9.41
C VAL A 29 32.97 16.91 -9.65
N PHE A 30 32.21 16.40 -8.67
CA PHE A 30 30.76 16.21 -8.76
C PHE A 30 29.97 17.12 -7.83
N GLU A 31 30.64 17.97 -7.04
CA GLU A 31 30.01 19.05 -6.28
C GLU A 31 29.66 20.17 -7.26
N GLU A 32 28.38 20.40 -7.51
CA GLU A 32 27.89 21.43 -8.45
C GLU A 32 26.96 22.39 -7.70
N ASP A 33 27.29 23.67 -7.75
CA ASP A 33 26.42 24.77 -7.33
C ASP A 33 25.73 25.36 -8.58
N HIS A 34 24.71 26.19 -8.39
CA HIS A 34 23.99 26.81 -9.49
C HIS A 34 24.90 27.75 -10.30
N ASP A 35 24.71 27.73 -11.62
CA ASP A 35 25.46 28.59 -12.51
C ASP A 35 24.80 29.97 -12.60
N GLN A 36 25.53 31.01 -12.21
CA GLN A 36 25.04 32.39 -12.21
C GLN A 36 24.78 32.95 -13.62
N ASN A 37 25.36 32.32 -14.66
CA ASN A 37 25.18 32.72 -16.05
C ASN A 37 24.07 31.90 -16.75
N GLY A 38 23.40 30.99 -16.03
CA GLY A 38 22.29 30.20 -16.56
C GLY A 38 22.71 29.12 -17.55
N ALA A 39 23.89 28.51 -17.38
CA ALA A 39 24.33 27.40 -18.22
C ALA A 39 23.30 26.25 -18.25
N ASP A 40 23.19 25.55 -19.39
CA ASP A 40 22.26 24.43 -19.56
C ASP A 40 22.47 23.36 -18.48
N LYS A 41 21.39 23.08 -17.73
CA LYS A 41 21.38 22.13 -16.63
C LYS A 41 20.76 20.77 -16.99
N PHE A 42 21.07 19.78 -16.17
CA PHE A 42 20.46 18.46 -16.18
C PHE A 42 20.37 17.90 -14.75
N PHE A 43 19.18 17.98 -14.16
CA PHE A 43 18.84 17.51 -12.83
C PHE A 43 18.12 16.16 -12.91
N VAL A 44 18.80 15.10 -12.48
CA VAL A 44 18.25 13.74 -12.44
C VAL A 44 18.05 13.27 -11.01
N THR A 45 17.00 12.47 -10.77
CA THR A 45 16.75 11.88 -9.46
C THR A 45 16.44 10.39 -9.54
N PHE A 46 16.90 9.68 -8.52
CA PHE A 46 16.48 8.31 -8.20
C PHE A 46 15.60 8.36 -6.94
N PRO A 47 14.46 7.64 -6.88
CA PRO A 47 13.73 7.40 -5.64
C PRO A 47 14.68 6.91 -4.56
N TYR A 48 14.85 7.70 -3.50
CA TYR A 48 15.72 7.32 -2.39
C TYR A 48 15.30 5.94 -1.82
N PRO A 49 16.23 4.99 -1.68
CA PRO A 49 15.90 3.65 -1.22
C PRO A 49 15.61 3.62 0.28
N TYR A 50 14.81 2.65 0.73
CA TYR A 50 14.57 2.40 2.15
C TYR A 50 15.83 1.90 2.86
N MET A 51 16.08 2.40 4.07
CA MET A 51 17.26 2.09 4.89
C MET A 51 17.06 0.95 5.88
N ASN A 52 16.29 -0.06 5.49
CA ASN A 52 16.07 -1.29 6.26
C ASN A 52 17.06 -2.42 5.91
N GLY A 53 18.15 -2.10 5.21
CA GLY A 53 19.15 -3.08 4.78
C GLY A 53 20.14 -2.51 3.76
N CYS A 54 21.06 -3.35 3.29
CA CYS A 54 22.01 -2.99 2.23
C CYS A 54 21.32 -2.86 0.86
N LEU A 55 21.82 -1.97 0.02
CA LEU A 55 21.34 -1.83 -1.36
C LEU A 55 21.68 -3.07 -2.19
N HIS A 56 20.66 -3.77 -2.66
CA HIS A 56 20.83 -4.90 -3.56
C HIS A 56 20.97 -4.50 -5.04
N LEU A 57 21.43 -5.42 -5.87
CA LEU A 57 21.64 -5.24 -7.33
C LEU A 57 20.44 -4.64 -8.10
N GLY A 58 19.19 -4.93 -7.70
CA GLY A 58 18.01 -4.29 -8.30
C GLY A 58 18.01 -2.76 -8.18
N HIS A 59 18.45 -2.21 -7.04
CA HIS A 59 18.63 -0.77 -6.86
C HIS A 59 19.69 -0.24 -7.83
N THR A 60 20.85 -0.90 -7.89
CA THR A 60 21.95 -0.50 -8.79
C THR A 60 21.54 -0.52 -10.27
N PHE A 61 20.72 -1.51 -10.68
CA PHE A 61 20.19 -1.58 -12.04
C PHE A 61 19.28 -0.39 -12.36
N SER A 62 18.36 -0.04 -11.45
CA SER A 62 17.46 1.09 -11.65
C SER A 62 18.23 2.43 -11.64
N LEU A 63 19.07 2.69 -10.62
CA LEU A 63 19.84 3.94 -10.53
C LEU A 63 20.91 4.08 -11.61
N SER A 64 21.39 2.99 -12.22
CA SER A 64 22.38 3.04 -13.30
C SER A 64 21.94 3.90 -14.48
N LYS A 65 20.62 4.04 -14.71
CA LYS A 65 20.12 4.86 -15.81
C LYS A 65 20.32 6.36 -15.53
N CYS A 66 20.21 6.78 -14.27
CA CYS A 66 20.57 8.14 -13.86
C CYS A 66 22.06 8.38 -14.06
N GLU A 67 22.88 7.45 -13.56
CA GLU A 67 24.33 7.49 -13.65
C GLU A 67 24.82 7.64 -15.10
N PHE A 68 24.35 6.78 -15.99
CA PHE A 68 24.70 6.86 -17.41
C PHE A 68 24.18 8.14 -18.07
N ALA A 69 22.98 8.61 -17.67
CA ALA A 69 22.43 9.85 -18.21
C ALA A 69 23.29 11.05 -17.84
N VAL A 70 23.76 11.19 -16.59
CA VAL A 70 24.63 12.32 -16.22
C VAL A 70 26.01 12.23 -16.82
N GLY A 71 26.61 11.03 -16.90
CA GLY A 71 27.88 10.85 -17.59
C GLY A 71 27.81 11.31 -19.05
N PHE A 72 26.72 10.95 -19.75
CA PHE A 72 26.49 11.38 -21.12
C PHE A 72 26.18 12.87 -21.26
N GLN A 73 25.32 13.43 -20.40
CA GLN A 73 24.94 14.85 -20.49
C GLN A 73 26.09 15.79 -20.14
N ARG A 74 26.99 15.40 -19.24
CA ARG A 74 28.24 16.14 -19.00
C ARG A 74 29.14 16.20 -20.23
N LEU A 75 29.26 15.10 -20.98
CA LEU A 75 29.99 15.10 -22.27
C LEU A 75 29.34 16.02 -23.32
N LYS A 76 28.03 16.25 -23.22
CA LYS A 76 27.31 17.23 -24.04
C LYS A 76 27.44 18.68 -23.54
N GLY A 77 28.24 18.93 -22.50
CA GLY A 77 28.48 20.25 -21.95
C GLY A 77 27.44 20.72 -20.92
N LYS A 78 26.47 19.89 -20.52
CA LYS A 78 25.49 20.27 -19.51
C LYS A 78 26.06 20.19 -18.10
N LYS A 79 25.65 21.15 -17.26
CA LYS A 79 25.83 21.08 -15.80
C LYS A 79 24.88 20.04 -15.22
N CYS A 80 25.43 19.00 -14.60
CA CYS A 80 24.63 17.85 -14.16
C CYS A 80 24.58 17.74 -12.65
N LEU A 81 23.36 17.74 -12.09
CA LEU A 81 23.10 17.47 -10.68
C LEU A 81 22.47 16.08 -10.54
N PHE A 82 23.18 15.20 -9.84
CA PHE A 82 22.65 13.92 -9.36
C PHE A 82 22.85 13.83 -7.85
N PRO A 83 21.82 14.12 -7.04
CA PRO A 83 21.88 13.98 -5.59
C PRO A 83 21.30 12.64 -5.15
N PHE A 84 21.61 12.24 -3.92
CA PHE A 84 21.15 10.96 -3.37
C PHE A 84 20.83 11.06 -1.88
N GLY A 85 19.58 10.78 -1.50
CA GLY A 85 19.06 10.74 -0.15
C GLY A 85 18.72 9.31 0.30
N PHE A 86 18.32 9.16 1.56
CA PHE A 86 18.14 7.88 2.22
C PHE A 86 16.81 7.85 2.96
N HIS A 87 15.89 6.97 2.54
CA HIS A 87 14.52 6.97 3.03
C HIS A 87 14.41 6.12 4.30
N CYS A 88 14.12 6.78 5.42
CA CYS A 88 13.98 6.16 6.74
C CYS A 88 12.54 6.24 7.29
N THR A 89 11.67 7.02 6.64
CA THR A 89 10.25 7.15 6.99
C THR A 89 9.54 5.83 6.73
N GLY A 90 8.58 5.49 7.59
CA GLY A 90 7.74 4.31 7.47
C GLY A 90 7.96 3.29 8.57
N MET A 91 7.29 2.15 8.39
CA MET A 91 7.23 1.06 9.38
C MET A 91 8.32 -0.01 9.25
N PRO A 92 8.89 -0.34 8.08
CA PRO A 92 9.79 -1.49 7.95
C PRO A 92 10.95 -1.52 8.95
N ILE A 93 11.63 -0.37 9.16
CA ILE A 93 12.75 -0.26 10.10
C ILE A 93 12.29 -0.54 11.53
N LYS A 94 11.23 0.14 11.97
CA LYS A 94 10.68 -0.01 13.32
C LYS A 94 10.15 -1.42 13.58
N ALA A 95 9.48 -2.02 12.59
CA ALA A 95 8.97 -3.38 12.66
C ALA A 95 10.11 -4.42 12.77
N CYS A 96 11.21 -4.25 12.02
CA CYS A 96 12.40 -5.10 12.12
C CYS A 96 13.09 -4.95 13.49
N ALA A 97 13.24 -3.72 13.98
CA ALA A 97 13.83 -3.45 15.30
C ALA A 97 13.02 -4.08 16.44
N ASP A 98 11.70 -3.91 16.43
CA ASP A 98 10.81 -4.50 17.43
C ASP A 98 10.75 -6.04 17.31
N LYS A 99 10.99 -6.60 16.12
CA LYS A 99 11.14 -8.06 15.92
C LYS A 99 12.45 -8.58 16.55
N LEU A 100 13.58 -7.91 16.33
CA LEU A 100 14.85 -8.26 17.00
C LEU A 100 14.74 -8.15 18.52
N LYS A 101 14.09 -7.09 19.01
CA LYS A 101 13.84 -6.90 20.44
C LYS A 101 13.05 -8.06 21.05
N ARG A 102 11.98 -8.50 20.37
CA ARG A 102 11.17 -9.66 20.78
C ARG A 102 11.96 -10.97 20.73
N GLU A 103 12.68 -11.22 19.64
CA GLU A 103 13.49 -12.44 19.50
C GLU A 103 14.53 -12.56 20.63
N MET A 104 15.17 -11.46 21.05
CA MET A 104 16.07 -11.47 22.20
C MET A 104 15.35 -11.68 23.54
N GLN A 105 14.13 -11.15 23.70
CA GLN A 105 13.33 -11.32 24.91
C GLN A 105 12.83 -12.76 25.06
N ASP A 106 12.38 -13.37 23.96
CA ASP A 106 11.73 -14.69 23.96
C ASP A 106 12.76 -15.83 23.91
N PHE A 107 13.89 -15.66 23.22
CA PHE A 107 14.86 -16.73 22.95
C PHE A 107 16.26 -16.48 23.54
N GLY A 108 16.48 -15.36 24.24
CA GLY A 108 17.75 -14.99 24.85
C GLY A 108 18.75 -14.28 23.91
N PHE A 109 19.99 -14.11 24.38
CA PHE A 109 21.08 -13.48 23.62
C PHE A 109 22.39 -14.28 23.77
N PRO A 110 22.96 -14.83 22.67
CA PRO A 110 22.35 -14.93 21.34
C PRO A 110 21.07 -15.80 21.38
N PRO A 111 20.06 -15.49 20.56
CA PRO A 111 18.79 -16.20 20.59
C PRO A 111 18.96 -17.66 20.18
N THR A 112 18.37 -18.57 20.96
CA THR A 112 18.32 -20.01 20.64
C THR A 112 16.91 -20.37 20.18
N PHE A 113 16.72 -20.50 18.87
CA PHE A 113 15.42 -20.81 18.30
C PHE A 113 15.09 -22.31 18.41
N PRO A 114 13.82 -22.68 18.64
CA PRO A 114 13.40 -24.08 18.70
C PRO A 114 13.69 -24.79 17.36
N SER A 115 14.33 -25.96 17.44
CA SER A 115 14.61 -26.83 16.29
C SER A 115 13.31 -27.45 15.81
N GLY A 116 12.67 -26.77 14.85
CA GLY A 116 11.27 -26.94 14.49
C GLY A 116 10.56 -25.64 14.79
N GLY A 117 10.78 -24.63 13.93
CA GLY A 117 10.22 -23.28 14.14
C GLY A 117 8.72 -23.32 14.40
N PHE A 118 8.17 -22.26 15.02
CA PHE A 118 6.75 -22.11 15.34
C PHE A 118 5.83 -22.83 14.32
N GLU A 119 5.30 -24.00 14.71
CA GLU A 119 4.22 -24.64 13.96
C GLU A 119 2.95 -23.80 14.21
N VAL A 120 2.73 -22.81 13.36
CA VAL A 120 1.37 -22.48 12.98
C VAL A 120 1.07 -23.44 11.85
N SER A 121 0.26 -24.47 12.11
CA SER A 121 -0.14 -25.45 11.10
C SER A 121 -0.59 -24.74 9.82
N PRO A 122 0.16 -24.83 8.71
CA PRO A 122 -0.40 -24.48 7.43
C PRO A 122 -1.38 -25.60 7.12
N LYS A 123 -2.68 -25.34 7.17
CA LYS A 123 -3.59 -26.17 6.38
C LYS A 123 -3.16 -25.96 4.93
N GLU A 124 -2.73 -27.04 4.29
CA GLU A 124 -2.48 -27.08 2.86
C GLU A 124 -3.75 -26.60 2.13
N GLU A 125 -3.73 -25.37 1.63
CA GLU A 125 -4.60 -24.95 0.54
C GLU A 125 -3.71 -24.64 -0.66
N SER A 126 -3.96 -25.39 -1.72
CA SER A 126 -3.37 -25.21 -3.04
C SER A 126 -3.53 -23.76 -3.48
N VAL A 127 -2.40 -23.07 -3.66
CA VAL A 127 -2.37 -21.75 -4.29
C VAL A 127 -2.71 -21.95 -5.76
N ASP A 128 -3.96 -21.69 -6.14
CA ASP A 128 -4.34 -21.51 -7.54
C ASP A 128 -3.72 -20.20 -8.04
N SER A 129 -2.82 -20.37 -9.00
CA SER A 129 -2.13 -19.29 -9.69
C SER A 129 -3.01 -18.74 -10.80
N GLU A 130 -3.98 -17.87 -10.49
CA GLU A 130 -4.72 -17.12 -11.52
C GLU A 130 -4.84 -15.64 -11.16
N SER A 131 -3.83 -14.88 -11.59
CA SER A 131 -4.01 -13.50 -12.06
C SER A 131 -2.83 -13.14 -12.99
N ALA A 132 -2.85 -13.69 -14.20
CA ALA A 132 -1.95 -13.30 -15.28
C ALA A 132 -2.73 -13.26 -16.60
N ILE A 133 -3.31 -12.10 -16.91
CA ILE A 133 -3.64 -11.77 -18.29
C ILE A 133 -2.34 -11.26 -18.92
N PHE A 134 -1.64 -12.13 -19.65
CA PHE A 134 -0.92 -11.88 -20.91
C PHE A 134 -0.34 -13.22 -21.40
N LYS A 135 -1.02 -13.86 -22.36
CA LYS A 135 -0.49 -15.02 -23.09
C LYS A 135 0.44 -14.53 -24.20
N ASP A 136 1.75 -14.65 -24.00
CA ASP A 136 2.70 -14.65 -25.11
C ASP A 136 2.98 -16.11 -25.53
N LYS A 137 2.83 -16.39 -26.82
CA LYS A 137 3.06 -17.71 -27.43
C LYS A 137 4.51 -17.77 -27.91
N SER A 138 5.42 -18.26 -27.06
CA SER A 138 6.63 -18.91 -27.55
C SER A 138 7.00 -20.12 -26.67
N LYS A 139 7.06 -21.29 -27.31
CA LYS A 139 7.33 -22.59 -26.67
C LYS A 139 8.83 -22.68 -26.33
N GLY A 140 9.16 -22.61 -25.04
CA GLY A 140 10.46 -23.01 -24.48
C GLY A 140 10.26 -24.02 -23.34
N LYS A 141 11.00 -25.12 -23.35
CA LYS A 141 10.81 -26.31 -22.49
C LYS A 141 10.86 -26.00 -20.98
N LYS A 142 9.90 -26.56 -20.24
CA LYS A 142 9.78 -26.56 -18.77
C LYS A 142 11.00 -27.20 -18.09
N SER A 143 11.76 -26.41 -17.34
CA SER A 143 12.55 -26.88 -16.20
C SER A 143 11.91 -26.34 -14.92
N LYS A 144 11.51 -27.25 -14.03
CA LYS A 144 10.79 -26.98 -12.78
C LYS A 144 11.53 -25.94 -11.92
N ALA A 145 10.89 -24.79 -11.70
CA ALA A 145 11.32 -23.77 -10.76
C ALA A 145 11.04 -24.24 -9.33
N VAL A 146 12.10 -24.46 -8.55
CA VAL A 146 12.07 -24.39 -7.10
C VAL A 146 12.89 -23.15 -6.75
N ALA A 147 12.24 -21.99 -6.81
CA ALA A 147 12.86 -20.75 -6.35
C ALA A 147 12.94 -20.81 -4.82
N LYS A 148 14.16 -20.79 -4.29
CA LYS A 148 14.44 -20.71 -2.86
C LYS A 148 13.87 -19.39 -2.31
N THR A 149 12.76 -19.45 -1.60
CA THR A 149 12.49 -18.53 -0.50
C THR A 149 13.67 -18.60 0.48
N GLY A 150 14.16 -17.45 0.95
CA GLY A 150 15.33 -17.38 1.83
C GLY A 150 15.21 -18.34 3.03
N THR A 151 16.30 -19.03 3.35
CA THR A 151 16.36 -20.08 4.38
C THR A 151 16.20 -19.57 5.82
N ALA A 152 16.24 -18.26 6.05
CA ALA A 152 16.16 -17.65 7.38
C ALA A 152 14.70 -17.35 7.77
N LYS A 153 14.25 -17.88 8.91
CA LYS A 153 12.89 -17.66 9.44
C LYS A 153 12.84 -16.49 10.42
N TYR A 154 13.96 -16.20 11.08
CA TYR A 154 14.05 -15.17 12.13
C TYR A 154 14.82 -13.93 11.66
N GLN A 155 14.50 -12.76 12.22
CA GLN A 155 15.18 -11.51 11.86
C GLN A 155 16.66 -11.57 12.28
N TRP A 156 16.98 -12.18 13.42
CA TRP A 156 18.35 -12.39 13.86
C TRP A 156 19.21 -13.14 12.84
N GLU A 157 18.66 -14.19 12.23
CA GLU A 157 19.34 -14.98 11.19
C GLU A 157 19.58 -14.16 9.93
N ILE A 158 18.63 -13.29 9.55
CA ILE A 158 18.79 -12.37 8.42
C ILE A 158 19.93 -11.39 8.71
N MET A 159 20.01 -10.83 9.92
CA MET A 159 21.07 -9.91 10.32
C MET A 159 22.45 -10.61 10.34
N LYS A 160 22.53 -11.87 10.80
CA LYS A 160 23.75 -12.70 10.66
C LYS A 160 24.12 -12.92 9.20
N GLY A 161 23.14 -13.08 8.32
CA GLY A 161 23.35 -13.20 6.87
C GLY A 161 24.00 -11.98 6.23
N LEU A 162 23.93 -10.80 6.88
CA LEU A 162 24.65 -9.59 6.47
C LEU A 162 26.13 -9.59 6.92
N GLY A 163 26.57 -10.61 7.66
CA GLY A 163 27.92 -10.73 8.20
C GLY A 163 28.14 -10.04 9.56
N LEU A 164 27.06 -9.66 10.26
CA LEU A 164 27.12 -9.05 11.58
C LEU A 164 27.34 -10.11 12.68
N THR A 165 28.16 -9.76 13.67
CA THR A 165 28.34 -10.54 14.90
C THR A 165 27.14 -10.37 15.84
N ASP A 166 26.95 -11.29 16.79
CA ASP A 166 25.83 -11.21 17.75
C ASP A 166 25.82 -9.87 18.51
N ASP A 167 26.98 -9.37 18.95
CA ASP A 167 27.11 -8.09 19.64
C ASP A 167 26.78 -6.88 18.74
N GLU A 168 27.08 -6.96 17.45
CA GLU A 168 26.72 -5.92 16.48
C GLU A 168 25.22 -5.93 16.12
N ILE A 169 24.54 -7.07 16.25
CA ILE A 169 23.10 -7.18 15.96
C ILE A 169 22.27 -6.57 17.10
N LYS A 170 22.70 -6.72 18.35
CA LYS A 170 21.94 -6.29 19.53
C LYS A 170 21.46 -4.81 19.49
N PRO A 171 22.28 -3.82 19.09
CA PRO A 171 21.85 -2.42 18.98
C PRO A 171 20.71 -2.20 17.97
N PHE A 172 20.52 -3.07 16.97
CA PHE A 172 19.42 -2.96 15.99
C PHE A 172 18.03 -3.23 16.60
N ALA A 173 17.92 -3.60 17.87
CA ALA A 173 16.64 -3.54 18.58
C ALA A 173 16.12 -2.11 18.81
N ASP A 174 16.98 -1.10 18.68
CA ASP A 174 16.59 0.31 18.59
C ASP A 174 16.59 0.73 17.11
N SER A 175 15.46 1.29 16.65
CA SER A 175 15.32 1.82 15.30
C SER A 175 16.33 2.93 14.98
N SER A 176 16.77 3.71 15.97
CA SER A 176 17.73 4.80 15.77
C SER A 176 19.08 4.29 15.25
N HIS A 177 19.50 3.10 15.69
CA HIS A 177 20.75 2.50 15.23
C HIS A 177 20.73 2.14 13.74
N TRP A 178 19.56 1.84 13.16
CA TRP A 178 19.43 1.58 11.73
C TRP A 178 19.73 2.83 10.90
N LEU A 179 19.28 4.00 11.38
CA LEU A 179 19.49 5.31 10.76
C LEU A 179 20.95 5.75 10.86
N GLU A 180 21.69 5.27 11.86
CA GLU A 180 23.13 5.51 12.00
C GLU A 180 23.97 4.53 11.17
N TYR A 181 23.50 3.29 11.00
CA TYR A 181 24.29 2.22 10.39
C TYR A 181 24.15 2.15 8.85
N PHE A 182 22.92 2.08 8.34
CA PHE A 182 22.69 1.79 6.92
C PHE A 182 22.94 2.97 5.97
N PRO A 183 22.57 4.23 6.28
CA PRO A 183 22.84 5.34 5.37
C PRO A 183 24.33 5.57 5.08
N PRO A 184 25.26 5.58 6.07
CA PRO A 184 26.69 5.66 5.80
C PRO A 184 27.21 4.47 4.97
N LEU A 185 26.69 3.26 5.24
CA LEU A 185 27.04 2.06 4.49
C LEU A 185 26.61 2.16 3.02
N ALA A 186 25.39 2.63 2.77
CA ALA A 186 24.86 2.86 1.43
C ALA A 186 25.67 3.93 0.69
N LYS A 187 26.00 5.07 1.32
CA LYS A 187 26.90 6.08 0.73
C LYS A 187 28.26 5.48 0.39
N ARG A 188 28.88 4.71 1.30
CA ARG A 188 30.16 4.02 1.05
C ARG A 188 30.08 3.11 -0.18
N ASP A 189 29.03 2.30 -0.28
CA ASP A 189 28.90 1.32 -1.36
C ASP A 189 28.62 1.99 -2.71
N LEU A 190 27.82 3.07 -2.73
CA LEU A 190 27.58 3.87 -3.93
C LEU A 190 28.82 4.66 -4.37
N LYS A 191 29.62 5.19 -3.43
CA LYS A 191 30.92 5.79 -3.73
C LYS A 191 31.89 4.77 -4.33
N LYS A 192 31.93 3.54 -3.79
CA LYS A 192 32.72 2.44 -4.35
C LYS A 192 32.26 2.01 -5.74
N MET A 193 30.98 2.17 -6.06
CA MET A 193 30.47 1.99 -7.42
C MET A 193 30.92 3.12 -8.37
N GLY A 194 31.35 4.26 -7.85
CA GLY A 194 31.83 5.41 -8.62
C GLY A 194 30.72 6.33 -9.12
N LEU A 195 29.59 6.42 -8.41
CA LEU A 195 28.49 7.28 -8.84
C LEU A 195 28.87 8.77 -8.87
N HIS A 196 28.38 9.47 -9.88
CA HIS A 196 28.58 10.90 -10.12
C HIS A 196 27.68 11.79 -9.25
N VAL A 197 27.70 11.57 -7.93
CA VAL A 197 26.76 12.19 -6.98
C VAL A 197 27.38 13.36 -6.21
N ASP A 198 26.60 14.44 -6.03
CA ASP A 198 26.92 15.50 -5.05
C ASP A 198 26.47 15.07 -3.65
N TRP A 199 27.42 14.55 -2.88
CA TRP A 199 27.18 13.98 -1.55
C TRP A 199 26.90 15.01 -0.46
N ARG A 200 27.13 16.30 -0.69
CA ARG A 200 26.76 17.37 0.26
C ARG A 200 25.25 17.50 0.37
N ARG A 201 24.52 17.07 -0.67
CA ARG A 201 23.06 17.13 -0.77
C ARG A 201 22.38 15.87 -0.25
N SER A 202 23.12 14.95 0.36
CA SER A 202 22.59 13.74 0.97
C SER A 202 21.95 14.01 2.34
N PHE A 203 20.90 13.27 2.66
CA PHE A 203 20.18 13.38 3.93
C PHE A 203 19.39 12.10 4.22
N ILE A 204 19.03 11.89 5.49
CA ILE A 204 18.00 10.94 5.91
C ILE A 204 16.65 11.64 6.08
N THR A 205 15.57 10.89 5.91
CA THR A 205 14.22 11.36 6.26
C THR A 205 13.90 11.10 7.73
N THR A 206 12.65 11.36 8.15
CA THR A 206 12.13 11.35 9.54
C THR A 206 12.40 12.63 10.32
N ASP A 207 11.75 12.75 11.48
CA ASP A 207 11.96 13.81 12.46
C ASP A 207 13.37 13.82 13.09
N VAL A 208 14.16 12.75 12.89
CA VAL A 208 15.59 12.73 13.24
C VAL A 208 16.37 13.79 12.46
N ASN A 209 15.98 14.09 11.22
CA ASN A 209 16.53 15.22 10.47
C ASN A 209 15.63 16.45 10.60
N PRO A 210 16.01 17.47 11.41
CA PRO A 210 15.12 18.57 11.72
C PRO A 210 14.90 19.52 10.54
N PHE A 211 15.84 19.63 9.59
CA PHE A 211 15.65 20.42 8.38
C PHE A 211 14.68 19.74 7.40
N TYR A 212 14.81 18.42 7.22
CA TYR A 212 13.89 17.67 6.40
C TYR A 212 12.49 17.60 7.03
N ASP A 213 12.40 17.44 8.35
CA ASP A 213 11.13 17.50 9.08
C ASP A 213 10.44 18.85 8.88
N SER A 214 11.18 19.95 9.00
CA SER A 214 10.67 21.30 8.74
C SER A 214 10.15 21.45 7.29
N PHE A 215 10.87 20.91 6.32
CA PHE A 215 10.44 20.89 4.91
C PHE A 215 9.14 20.09 4.70
N VAL A 216 9.03 18.90 5.29
CA VAL A 216 7.81 18.07 5.21
C VAL A 216 6.63 18.75 5.92
N ARG A 217 6.87 19.35 7.09
CA ARG A 217 5.86 20.13 7.82
C ARG A 217 5.35 21.31 6.98
N TRP A 218 6.24 22.02 6.28
CA TRP A 218 5.86 23.09 5.35
C TRP A 218 4.99 22.55 4.20
N GLN A 219 5.42 21.48 3.54
CA GLN A 219 4.66 20.85 2.46
C GLN A 219 3.23 20.54 2.90
N PHE A 220 3.07 19.83 4.02
CA PHE A 220 1.76 19.40 4.51
C PHE A 220 0.91 20.59 4.94
N THR A 221 1.51 21.63 5.52
CA THR A 221 0.80 22.87 5.86
C THR A 221 0.19 23.50 4.60
N ARG A 222 0.98 23.63 3.53
CA ARG A 222 0.51 24.19 2.25
C ARG A 222 -0.51 23.31 1.56
N LEU A 223 -0.36 21.98 1.61
CA LEU A 223 -1.36 21.06 1.09
C LEU A 223 -2.69 21.17 1.84
N LYS A 224 -2.66 21.28 3.17
CA LYS A 224 -3.88 21.46 3.98
C LYS A 224 -4.56 22.80 3.72
N GLU A 225 -3.81 23.89 3.65
CA GLU A 225 -4.35 25.22 3.33
C GLU A 225 -4.99 25.28 1.93
N ARG A 226 -4.49 24.47 0.99
CA ARG A 226 -5.05 24.31 -0.36
C ARG A 226 -6.12 23.21 -0.43
N GLU A 227 -6.64 22.78 0.73
CA GLU A 227 -7.71 21.78 0.89
C GLU A 227 -7.41 20.40 0.28
N LYS A 228 -6.12 20.07 0.07
CA LYS A 228 -5.67 18.80 -0.49
C LYS A 228 -5.56 17.70 0.56
N VAL A 229 -5.43 18.08 1.83
CA VAL A 229 -5.43 17.18 2.99
C VAL A 229 -6.75 17.31 3.72
N LYS A 230 -7.48 16.21 3.85
CA LYS A 230 -8.79 16.15 4.51
C LYS A 230 -8.76 15.16 5.67
N PHE A 231 -9.70 15.32 6.60
CA PHE A 231 -9.91 14.40 7.71
C PHE A 231 -11.27 13.74 7.57
N GLY A 232 -11.34 12.44 7.80
CA GLY A 232 -12.62 11.74 7.76
C GLY A 232 -12.47 10.27 8.11
N LYS A 233 -13.63 9.63 8.27
CA LYS A 233 -13.71 8.20 8.54
C LYS A 233 -13.47 7.41 7.26
N ARG A 234 -12.50 6.51 7.29
CA ARG A 234 -12.10 5.66 6.16
C ARG A 234 -12.00 4.20 6.57
N TYR A 235 -12.37 3.33 5.64
CA TYR A 235 -12.22 1.90 5.82
C TYR A 235 -10.75 1.51 5.62
N THR A 236 -10.21 0.79 6.59
CA THR A 236 -8.84 0.30 6.55
C THR A 236 -8.74 -1.07 7.18
N ILE A 237 -7.78 -1.89 6.73
CA ILE A 237 -7.45 -3.12 7.44
C ILE A 237 -6.95 -2.73 8.82
N PHE A 238 -7.48 -3.37 9.85
CA PHE A 238 -7.27 -3.00 11.25
C PHE A 238 -7.01 -4.25 12.08
N SER A 239 -6.09 -4.15 13.03
CA SER A 239 -5.83 -5.20 14.01
C SER A 239 -6.51 -4.81 15.33
N PRO A 240 -7.64 -5.44 15.69
CA PRO A 240 -8.32 -5.22 16.96
C PRO A 240 -7.41 -5.28 18.19
N LYS A 241 -6.48 -6.24 18.21
CA LYS A 241 -5.53 -6.47 19.29
C LYS A 241 -4.47 -5.38 19.38
N ASP A 242 -4.00 -4.90 18.23
CA ASP A 242 -2.99 -3.83 18.19
C ASP A 242 -3.62 -2.44 18.32
N GLY A 243 -4.95 -2.34 18.15
CA GLY A 243 -5.69 -1.09 18.27
C GLY A 243 -5.36 -0.07 17.18
N GLN A 244 -4.83 -0.51 16.04
CA GLN A 244 -4.38 0.35 14.95
C GLN A 244 -4.63 -0.28 13.57
N PRO A 245 -4.65 0.53 12.49
CA PRO A 245 -4.63 0.01 11.13
C PRO A 245 -3.46 -0.97 10.91
N CYS A 246 -3.74 -2.14 10.33
CA CYS A 246 -2.78 -3.21 10.08
C CYS A 246 -2.39 -3.24 8.59
N MET A 247 -1.30 -2.55 8.29
CA MET A 247 -0.78 -2.42 6.93
C MET A 247 0.13 -3.60 6.57
N ASP A 248 0.53 -3.73 5.31
CA ASP A 248 1.24 -4.91 4.81
C ASP A 248 2.42 -5.37 5.69
N HIS A 249 3.27 -4.45 6.14
CA HIS A 249 4.42 -4.80 6.98
C HIS A 249 4.06 -5.19 8.42
N ASP A 250 2.84 -4.89 8.87
CA ASP A 250 2.30 -5.29 10.17
C ASP A 250 1.62 -6.66 10.11
N ARG A 251 1.53 -7.26 8.91
CA ARG A 251 0.89 -8.55 8.67
C ARG A 251 1.90 -9.70 8.78
N SER A 252 1.41 -10.83 9.26
CA SER A 252 2.07 -12.12 9.16
C SER A 252 1.58 -12.91 7.92
N SER A 253 0.38 -12.61 7.43
CA SER A 253 -0.21 -13.17 6.21
C SER A 253 -1.12 -12.14 5.52
N GLY A 254 -1.28 -12.25 4.19
CA GLY A 254 -2.19 -11.38 3.43
C GLY A 254 -1.63 -9.99 3.10
N GLU A 255 -0.33 -9.85 2.80
CA GLU A 255 0.22 -8.63 2.20
C GLU A 255 -0.49 -8.30 0.87
N GLY A 256 -0.81 -7.03 0.64
CA GLY A 256 -1.52 -6.53 -0.55
C GLY A 256 -3.04 -6.70 -0.51
N VAL A 257 -3.59 -7.36 0.50
CA VAL A 257 -5.04 -7.55 0.67
C VAL A 257 -5.69 -6.26 1.17
N GLY A 258 -6.72 -5.79 0.47
CA GLY A 258 -7.46 -4.57 0.81
C GLY A 258 -8.85 -4.82 1.40
N PRO A 259 -9.54 -3.76 1.85
CA PRO A 259 -10.97 -3.79 2.10
C PRO A 259 -11.75 -4.06 0.80
N GLN A 260 -12.68 -5.01 0.84
CA GLN A 260 -13.63 -5.30 -0.23
C GLN A 260 -15.03 -4.88 0.22
N GLU A 261 -15.72 -4.16 -0.66
CA GLU A 261 -17.07 -3.66 -0.43
C GLU A 261 -18.14 -4.71 -0.76
N TYR A 262 -19.10 -4.86 0.14
CA TYR A 262 -20.30 -5.67 -0.02
C TYR A 262 -21.56 -4.87 0.32
N THR A 263 -22.65 -5.16 -0.38
CA THR A 263 -23.99 -4.74 0.04
C THR A 263 -24.54 -5.76 1.04
N LEU A 264 -24.84 -5.33 2.27
CA LEU A 264 -25.42 -6.18 3.31
C LEU A 264 -26.95 -6.02 3.34
N ILE A 265 -27.65 -7.05 2.89
CA ILE A 265 -29.11 -7.11 2.83
C ILE A 265 -29.68 -7.45 4.21
N LYS A 266 -30.65 -6.64 4.67
CA LYS A 266 -31.36 -6.87 5.94
C LYS A 266 -32.65 -7.65 5.69
N MET A 267 -32.74 -8.87 6.20
CA MET A 267 -33.92 -9.71 6.04
C MET A 267 -34.64 -9.86 7.37
N LYS A 268 -35.84 -9.27 7.47
CA LYS A 268 -36.61 -9.28 8.71
C LYS A 268 -37.13 -10.69 9.00
N LEU A 269 -36.81 -11.23 10.17
CA LEU A 269 -37.36 -12.49 10.64
C LEU A 269 -38.86 -12.32 10.93
N LEU A 270 -39.69 -13.25 10.48
CA LEU A 270 -41.13 -13.26 10.75
C LEU A 270 -41.47 -14.29 11.83
N ALA A 271 -42.56 -14.04 12.55
CA ALA A 271 -43.07 -14.99 13.53
C ALA A 271 -43.62 -16.25 12.82
N PRO A 272 -43.54 -17.45 13.45
CA PRO A 272 -43.03 -17.71 14.81
C PRO A 272 -41.50 -17.74 14.88
N TYR A 273 -40.92 -17.03 15.86
CA TYR A 273 -39.48 -17.05 16.08
C TYR A 273 -39.00 -18.38 16.69
N PRO A 274 -37.75 -18.80 16.39
CA PRO A 274 -37.06 -19.86 17.10
C PRO A 274 -37.11 -19.65 18.62
N SER A 275 -37.16 -20.74 19.40
CA SER A 275 -37.29 -20.71 20.86
C SER A 275 -36.32 -19.74 21.55
N LYS A 276 -35.06 -19.69 21.08
CA LYS A 276 -34.00 -18.82 21.58
C LYS A 276 -34.19 -17.32 21.27
N LEU A 277 -35.08 -16.97 20.35
CA LEU A 277 -35.33 -15.60 19.88
C LEU A 277 -36.72 -15.07 20.28
N LYS A 278 -37.59 -15.90 20.86
CA LYS A 278 -38.98 -15.54 21.20
C LYS A 278 -39.10 -14.41 22.22
N SER A 279 -38.11 -14.22 23.10
CA SER A 279 -38.15 -13.23 24.18
C SER A 279 -37.72 -11.82 23.75
N LEU A 280 -37.33 -11.63 22.49
CA LEU A 280 -36.74 -10.40 21.98
C LEU A 280 -37.83 -9.46 21.44
N LYS A 281 -37.72 -8.17 21.75
CA LYS A 281 -38.73 -7.15 21.41
C LYS A 281 -38.33 -6.31 20.19
N GLU A 282 -37.02 -6.19 19.97
CA GLU A 282 -36.44 -5.47 18.86
C GLU A 282 -36.66 -6.22 17.53
N PRO A 283 -36.75 -5.52 16.39
CA PRO A 283 -36.81 -6.18 15.09
C PRO A 283 -35.53 -6.99 14.85
N ILE A 284 -35.71 -8.26 14.49
CA ILE A 284 -34.63 -9.21 14.23
C ILE A 284 -34.42 -9.29 12.72
N TYR A 285 -33.17 -9.11 12.30
CA TYR A 285 -32.76 -9.25 10.91
C TYR A 285 -31.68 -10.33 10.81
N PHE A 286 -31.87 -11.27 9.89
CA PHE A 286 -30.72 -11.99 9.35
C PHE A 286 -30.05 -11.07 8.33
N VAL A 287 -28.72 -11.09 8.26
CA VAL A 287 -27.97 -10.25 7.32
C VAL A 287 -27.10 -11.08 6.39
N ALA A 288 -27.18 -10.80 5.09
CA ALA A 288 -26.40 -11.48 4.05
C ALA A 288 -25.67 -10.48 3.16
N ALA A 289 -24.41 -10.78 2.86
CA ALA A 289 -23.56 -9.94 2.02
C ALA A 289 -23.67 -10.37 0.55
N THR A 290 -23.76 -9.40 -0.37
CA THR A 290 -23.72 -9.63 -1.82
C THR A 290 -22.87 -8.58 -2.53
N LEU A 291 -22.20 -8.99 -3.61
CA LEU A 291 -21.51 -8.08 -4.55
C LEU A 291 -22.42 -7.62 -5.69
N ARG A 292 -23.65 -8.16 -5.76
CA ARG A 292 -24.59 -7.99 -6.87
C ARG A 292 -25.98 -7.56 -6.36
N PRO A 293 -26.12 -6.35 -5.82
CA PRO A 293 -27.40 -5.86 -5.27
C PRO A 293 -28.52 -5.83 -6.32
N GLU A 294 -28.20 -5.69 -7.61
CA GLU A 294 -29.14 -5.70 -8.73
C GLU A 294 -29.90 -7.03 -8.88
N THR A 295 -29.31 -8.14 -8.41
CA THR A 295 -29.91 -9.48 -8.48
C THR A 295 -30.99 -9.71 -7.41
N MET A 296 -31.16 -8.79 -6.46
CA MET A 296 -32.03 -9.04 -5.31
C MET A 296 -33.53 -9.12 -5.65
N TYR A 297 -33.95 -8.71 -6.86
CA TYR A 297 -35.36 -8.78 -7.29
C TYR A 297 -35.88 -10.20 -7.60
N GLY A 298 -35.01 -11.17 -7.83
CA GLY A 298 -35.38 -12.57 -8.16
C GLY A 298 -34.93 -13.56 -7.11
N GLN A 299 -34.89 -13.05 -5.88
CA GLN A 299 -34.71 -13.80 -4.65
C GLN A 299 -35.78 -14.88 -4.46
N THR A 300 -35.37 -16.14 -4.24
CA THR A 300 -36.27 -17.28 -3.97
C THR A 300 -36.19 -17.82 -2.54
N ASN A 301 -35.00 -17.88 -1.93
CA ASN A 301 -34.73 -18.46 -0.60
C ASN A 301 -33.41 -17.93 0.04
N CYS A 302 -33.04 -18.26 1.28
CA CYS A 302 -31.69 -17.97 1.83
C CYS A 302 -30.94 -19.25 2.07
N TRP A 303 -29.64 -19.18 1.84
CA TRP A 303 -28.73 -20.23 2.23
C TRP A 303 -28.21 -19.98 3.65
N ILE A 304 -28.38 -20.99 4.49
CA ILE A 304 -27.82 -21.06 5.84
C ILE A 304 -27.13 -22.41 5.94
N HIS A 305 -25.92 -22.44 6.48
CA HIS A 305 -25.24 -23.70 6.71
C HIS A 305 -25.71 -24.30 8.04
N PRO A 306 -26.27 -25.53 8.06
CA PRO A 306 -26.91 -26.09 9.25
C PRO A 306 -25.94 -26.27 10.43
N ASP A 307 -24.67 -26.57 10.14
CA ASP A 307 -23.66 -26.86 11.16
C ASP A 307 -22.82 -25.63 11.58
N ILE A 308 -22.99 -24.48 10.93
CA ILE A 308 -22.26 -23.27 11.31
C ILE A 308 -22.91 -22.65 12.56
N LYS A 309 -22.06 -22.10 13.43
CA LYS A 309 -22.48 -21.32 14.60
C LYS A 309 -22.71 -19.87 14.20
N TYR A 310 -23.91 -19.38 14.47
CA TYR A 310 -24.33 -18.00 14.31
C TYR A 310 -24.52 -17.33 15.68
N SER A 311 -24.57 -16.01 15.69
CA SER A 311 -24.79 -15.19 16.88
C SER A 311 -25.82 -14.11 16.56
N ALA A 312 -26.62 -13.76 17.56
CA ALA A 312 -27.55 -12.63 17.52
C ALA A 312 -27.04 -11.52 18.44
N PHE A 313 -26.89 -10.30 17.92
CA PHE A 313 -26.34 -9.17 18.66
C PHE A 313 -27.09 -7.86 18.35
N ARG A 314 -27.10 -6.93 19.31
CA ARG A 314 -27.75 -5.63 19.13
C ARG A 314 -26.89 -4.72 18.26
N VAL A 315 -27.54 -4.04 17.33
CA VAL A 315 -26.94 -3.01 16.48
C VAL A 315 -27.72 -1.71 16.58
N ASN A 316 -27.04 -0.60 16.34
CA ASN A 316 -27.62 0.72 16.23
C ASN A 316 -27.06 1.40 14.96
N VAL A 317 -27.77 1.26 13.86
CA VAL A 317 -27.37 1.84 12.58
C VAL A 317 -28.27 3.04 12.30
N LYS A 318 -27.68 4.23 12.14
CA LYS A 318 -28.42 5.49 11.89
C LYS A 318 -29.53 5.80 12.91
N GLY A 319 -29.38 5.37 14.16
CA GLY A 319 -30.36 5.58 15.23
C GLY A 319 -31.44 4.48 15.34
N GLU A 320 -31.47 3.51 14.42
CA GLU A 320 -32.38 2.37 14.45
C GLU A 320 -31.79 1.21 15.26
N LYS A 321 -32.39 0.92 16.42
CA LYS A 321 -32.04 -0.25 17.25
C LYS A 321 -32.66 -1.52 16.67
N SER A 322 -31.83 -2.50 16.36
CA SER A 322 -32.27 -3.80 15.85
C SER A 322 -31.32 -4.92 16.28
N ILE A 323 -31.67 -6.16 15.98
CA ILE A 323 -30.85 -7.34 16.28
C ILE A 323 -30.43 -7.97 14.96
N TYR A 324 -29.12 -8.16 14.77
CA TYR A 324 -28.59 -8.84 13.59
C TYR A 324 -28.17 -10.27 13.93
N ILE A 325 -28.44 -11.20 13.01
CA ILE A 325 -27.99 -12.59 13.06
C ILE A 325 -26.96 -12.81 11.94
N CYS A 326 -25.72 -13.12 12.32
CA CYS A 326 -24.64 -13.50 11.41
C CYS A 326 -23.58 -14.34 12.16
N THR A 327 -22.42 -14.60 11.55
CA THR A 327 -21.31 -15.29 12.23
C THR A 327 -20.58 -14.34 13.19
N GLU A 328 -19.90 -14.90 14.21
CA GLU A 328 -19.12 -14.10 15.17
C GLU A 328 -18.03 -13.26 14.48
N ARG A 329 -17.39 -13.80 13.43
CA ARG A 329 -16.42 -13.07 12.61
C ARG A 329 -17.05 -11.84 11.93
N ALA A 330 -18.22 -12.00 11.31
CA ALA A 330 -18.93 -10.88 10.68
C ALA A 330 -19.37 -9.84 11.72
N ALA A 331 -19.88 -10.27 12.87
CA ALA A 331 -20.23 -9.39 13.99
C ALA A 331 -19.01 -8.62 14.53
N ARG A 332 -17.85 -9.28 14.63
CA ARG A 332 -16.56 -8.65 14.98
C ARG A 332 -16.19 -7.59 13.97
N ASN A 333 -16.29 -7.87 12.67
CA ASN A 333 -15.96 -6.90 11.64
C ASN A 333 -16.91 -5.69 11.66
N MET A 334 -18.22 -5.92 11.77
CA MET A 334 -19.25 -4.87 11.89
C MET A 334 -19.05 -3.97 13.12
N SER A 335 -18.57 -4.52 14.25
CA SER A 335 -18.36 -3.72 15.46
C SER A 335 -17.26 -2.66 15.32
N TYR A 336 -16.38 -2.79 14.33
CA TYR A 336 -15.37 -1.78 13.97
C TYR A 336 -15.82 -0.82 12.85
N GLN A 337 -17.03 -0.99 12.32
CA GLN A 337 -17.58 -0.20 11.21
C GLN A 337 -18.75 0.70 11.64
N GLY A 338 -18.96 0.85 12.94
CA GLY A 338 -20.01 1.71 13.50
C GLY A 338 -21.40 1.07 13.57
N PHE A 339 -21.51 -0.26 13.51
CA PHE A 339 -22.79 -0.96 13.69
C PHE A 339 -23.19 -1.10 15.16
N THR A 340 -22.21 -1.14 16.07
CA THR A 340 -22.40 -1.31 17.52
C THR A 340 -22.33 0.04 18.23
N HIS A 341 -22.85 0.09 19.47
CA HIS A 341 -22.84 1.32 20.28
C HIS A 341 -21.41 1.79 20.61
N GLU A 342 -20.52 0.84 20.89
CA GLU A 342 -19.10 1.09 21.14
C GLU A 342 -18.27 0.32 20.11
N ASN A 343 -17.22 0.98 19.61
CA ASN A 343 -16.32 0.40 18.62
C ASN A 343 -15.61 -0.84 19.19
N GLY A 344 -15.65 -1.95 18.46
CA GLY A 344 -15.04 -3.22 18.86
C GLY A 344 -15.79 -4.01 19.94
N LYS A 345 -16.90 -3.50 20.48
CA LYS A 345 -17.71 -4.20 21.49
C LYS A 345 -19.02 -4.71 20.91
N ILE A 346 -19.29 -6.00 21.11
CA ILE A 346 -20.50 -6.68 20.62
C ILE A 346 -21.42 -6.97 21.81
N ASP A 347 -22.66 -6.50 21.74
CA ASP A 347 -23.72 -6.82 22.71
C ASP A 347 -24.49 -8.06 22.24
N PHE A 348 -23.97 -9.25 22.57
CA PHE A 348 -24.60 -10.52 22.22
C PHE A 348 -25.88 -10.74 23.03
N VAL A 349 -26.98 -10.91 22.30
CA VAL A 349 -28.26 -11.34 22.86
C VAL A 349 -28.35 -12.86 22.88
N VAL A 350 -27.80 -13.51 21.84
CA VAL A 350 -27.59 -14.96 21.80
C VAL A 350 -26.20 -15.22 21.22
N LYS A 351 -25.32 -15.84 21.99
CA LYS A 351 -23.93 -16.09 21.57
C LYS A 351 -23.81 -17.23 20.56
N GLU A 352 -24.62 -18.28 20.72
CA GLU A 352 -24.56 -19.47 19.86
C GLU A 352 -25.97 -19.94 19.43
N LEU A 353 -26.23 -19.79 18.14
CA LEU A 353 -27.36 -20.33 17.38
C LEU A 353 -26.81 -21.34 16.38
N LYS A 354 -27.31 -22.57 16.40
CA LYS A 354 -26.95 -23.53 15.36
C LYS A 354 -27.67 -23.14 14.08
N GLY A 355 -27.05 -23.23 12.92
CA GLY A 355 -27.73 -22.93 11.65
C GLY A 355 -29.03 -23.72 11.46
N GLU A 356 -29.07 -24.95 11.96
CA GLU A 356 -30.27 -25.79 12.04
C GLU A 356 -31.43 -25.12 12.80
N ASP A 357 -31.15 -24.34 13.86
CA ASP A 357 -32.17 -23.59 14.63
C ASP A 357 -32.82 -22.47 13.82
N LEU A 358 -32.21 -22.10 12.68
CA LEU A 358 -32.64 -21.02 11.79
C LEU A 358 -33.28 -21.54 10.49
N LEU A 359 -33.36 -22.86 10.31
CA LEU A 359 -34.02 -23.44 9.14
C LEU A 359 -35.54 -23.28 9.25
N GLY A 360 -36.19 -22.99 8.12
CA GLY A 360 -37.65 -22.79 8.07
C GLY A 360 -38.13 -21.43 8.60
N THR A 361 -37.23 -20.51 8.99
CA THR A 361 -37.62 -19.19 9.55
C THR A 361 -37.87 -18.11 8.49
N GLY A 362 -37.97 -18.48 7.21
CA GLY A 362 -38.33 -17.58 6.11
C GLY A 362 -37.41 -16.37 5.98
N VAL A 363 -36.22 -16.56 5.40
CA VAL A 363 -35.20 -15.52 5.19
C VAL A 363 -34.51 -15.77 3.85
N VAL A 364 -34.02 -14.75 3.10
CA VAL A 364 -33.64 -14.83 1.65
C VAL A 364 -32.38 -14.04 1.16
N THR A 365 -31.37 -14.70 0.58
CA THR A 365 -30.68 -14.25 -0.67
C THR A 365 -30.18 -15.46 -1.47
N SER A 366 -30.99 -15.92 -2.42
CA SER A 366 -30.70 -16.99 -3.37
C SER A 366 -31.34 -16.52 -4.67
N VAL A 367 -30.53 -16.27 -5.68
CA VAL A 367 -30.97 -15.74 -6.97
C VAL A 367 -30.65 -16.77 -8.04
N PRO A 368 -31.42 -17.87 -8.11
CA PRO A 368 -31.13 -19.01 -8.98
C PRO A 368 -31.25 -18.69 -10.48
N SER A 369 -31.72 -17.50 -10.85
CA SER A 369 -31.70 -17.01 -12.25
C SER A 369 -30.30 -16.61 -12.71
N ASP A 370 -29.46 -16.08 -11.81
CA ASP A 370 -28.22 -15.37 -12.14
C ASP A 370 -27.00 -15.79 -11.27
N SER A 371 -27.18 -16.75 -10.36
CA SER A 371 -26.13 -17.40 -9.56
C SER A 371 -26.14 -18.92 -9.77
N PRO A 372 -25.06 -19.51 -10.33
CA PRO A 372 -24.97 -20.96 -10.58
C PRO A 372 -25.12 -21.84 -9.34
N ASP A 373 -24.55 -21.46 -8.20
CA ASP A 373 -24.66 -22.26 -6.97
C ASP A 373 -26.09 -22.25 -6.43
N ASP A 374 -26.77 -21.10 -6.50
CA ASP A 374 -28.14 -20.94 -6.04
C ASP A 374 -29.08 -21.84 -6.84
N TYR A 375 -28.91 -21.88 -8.16
CA TYR A 375 -29.67 -22.77 -9.02
C TYR A 375 -29.39 -24.25 -8.71
N ALA A 376 -28.11 -24.63 -8.59
CA ALA A 376 -27.72 -26.01 -8.32
C ALA A 376 -28.26 -26.52 -6.98
N ALA A 377 -28.18 -25.70 -5.93
CA ALA A 377 -28.68 -26.02 -4.59
C ALA A 377 -30.22 -26.06 -4.53
N LEU A 378 -30.91 -25.11 -5.18
CA LEU A 378 -32.37 -25.14 -5.29
C LEU A 378 -32.85 -26.39 -6.03
N ARG A 379 -32.19 -26.75 -7.13
CA ARG A 379 -32.50 -27.96 -7.91
C ARG A 379 -32.23 -29.23 -7.10
N ASP A 380 -31.14 -29.28 -6.33
CA ASP A 380 -30.87 -30.39 -5.41
C ASP A 380 -32.01 -30.57 -4.39
N LEU A 381 -32.50 -29.47 -3.80
CA LEU A 381 -33.63 -29.48 -2.88
C LEU A 381 -34.96 -29.87 -3.55
N LYS A 382 -35.22 -29.44 -4.79
CA LYS A 382 -36.41 -29.84 -5.56
C LYS A 382 -36.41 -31.34 -5.87
N ASN A 383 -35.25 -31.88 -6.28
CA ASN A 383 -35.13 -33.25 -6.78
C ASN A 383 -35.00 -34.31 -5.66
N LYS A 384 -34.47 -33.95 -4.48
CA LYS A 384 -34.13 -34.91 -3.43
C LYS A 384 -35.04 -34.73 -2.20
N ALA A 385 -36.22 -35.36 -2.20
CA ALA A 385 -37.12 -35.37 -1.04
C ALA A 385 -36.44 -35.82 0.28
N PRO A 386 -35.57 -36.85 0.31
CA PRO A 386 -34.84 -37.21 1.53
C PRO A 386 -33.92 -36.11 2.06
N PHE A 387 -33.45 -35.22 1.18
CA PHE A 387 -32.64 -34.07 1.57
C PHE A 387 -33.48 -32.99 2.28
N ARG A 388 -34.74 -32.80 1.86
CA ARG A 388 -35.70 -31.92 2.54
C ARG A 388 -36.08 -32.49 3.91
N GLU A 389 -36.39 -33.78 3.98
CA GLU A 389 -36.73 -34.49 5.22
C GLU A 389 -35.60 -34.42 6.25
N LYS A 390 -34.35 -34.63 5.83
CA LYS A 390 -33.17 -34.56 6.71
C LYS A 390 -33.09 -33.25 7.50
N TYR A 391 -33.51 -32.13 6.90
CA TYR A 391 -33.41 -30.79 7.47
C TYR A 391 -34.76 -30.21 7.90
N GLY A 392 -35.83 -31.00 7.89
CA GLY A 392 -37.17 -30.56 8.29
C GLY A 392 -37.77 -29.46 7.40
N ILE A 393 -37.38 -29.42 6.12
CA ILE A 393 -37.84 -28.40 5.16
C ILE A 393 -39.13 -28.90 4.52
N ALA A 394 -40.21 -28.11 4.64
CA ALA A 394 -41.51 -28.46 4.06
C ALA A 394 -41.55 -28.21 2.55
N ASP A 395 -42.40 -28.96 1.84
CA ASP A 395 -42.50 -28.89 0.37
C ASP A 395 -42.96 -27.51 -0.14
N ASP A 396 -43.82 -26.82 0.61
CA ASP A 396 -44.30 -25.46 0.31
C ASP A 396 -43.19 -24.40 0.41
N MET A 397 -42.09 -24.72 1.10
CA MET A 397 -40.91 -23.84 1.20
C MET A 397 -39.95 -23.96 0.02
N VAL A 398 -40.13 -24.94 -0.88
CA VAL A 398 -39.17 -25.23 -1.96
C VAL A 398 -39.86 -25.38 -3.31
N LEU A 399 -40.88 -26.23 -3.40
CA LEU A 399 -41.47 -26.63 -4.68
C LEU A 399 -42.10 -25.44 -5.46
N PRO A 400 -42.81 -24.49 -4.81
CA PRO A 400 -43.45 -23.37 -5.51
C PRO A 400 -42.48 -22.31 -6.06
N PHE A 401 -41.20 -22.33 -5.67
CA PHE A 401 -40.26 -21.27 -6.01
C PHE A 401 -39.42 -21.64 -7.23
N ASP A 402 -39.71 -21.03 -8.38
CA ASP A 402 -38.92 -21.16 -9.61
C ASP A 402 -37.99 -19.95 -9.81
N PRO A 403 -36.89 -20.08 -10.58
CA PRO A 403 -36.04 -18.95 -10.91
C PRO A 403 -36.81 -17.79 -11.55
N VAL A 404 -36.67 -16.60 -10.98
CA VAL A 404 -37.34 -15.38 -11.46
C VAL A 404 -36.41 -14.65 -12.41
N PRO A 405 -36.80 -14.38 -13.67
CA PRO A 405 -35.95 -13.68 -14.62
C PRO A 405 -35.81 -12.20 -14.22
N ILE A 406 -34.58 -11.73 -14.02
CA ILE A 406 -34.28 -10.34 -13.63
C ILE A 406 -33.36 -9.66 -14.65
N ILE A 407 -32.27 -10.33 -15.02
CA ILE A 407 -31.21 -9.79 -15.86
C ILE A 407 -31.19 -10.58 -17.16
N SER A 408 -31.17 -9.88 -18.29
CA SER A 408 -30.98 -10.49 -19.60
C SER A 408 -29.57 -10.23 -20.09
N VAL A 409 -28.74 -11.27 -20.10
CA VAL A 409 -27.37 -11.18 -20.61
C VAL A 409 -27.39 -11.49 -22.12
N PRO A 410 -26.83 -10.61 -22.98
CA PRO A 410 -26.67 -10.91 -24.40
C PRO A 410 -25.94 -12.26 -24.56
N GLU A 411 -26.49 -13.15 -25.39
CA GLU A 411 -26.05 -14.54 -25.63
C GLU A 411 -26.45 -15.61 -24.59
N LEU A 412 -26.72 -15.26 -23.32
CA LEU A 412 -27.13 -16.23 -22.28
C LEU A 412 -28.63 -16.19 -21.94
N GLY A 413 -29.33 -15.10 -22.27
CA GLY A 413 -30.76 -14.93 -22.02
C GLY A 413 -31.09 -14.41 -20.62
N ASN A 414 -32.37 -14.53 -20.23
CA ASN A 414 -32.95 -13.96 -19.00
C ASN A 414 -32.91 -14.89 -17.77
N LEU A 415 -32.32 -16.08 -17.92
CA LEU A 415 -32.03 -17.06 -16.88
C LEU A 415 -30.60 -17.57 -17.08
N SER A 416 -29.66 -16.62 -17.00
CA SER A 416 -28.25 -16.82 -17.37
C SER A 416 -27.60 -17.99 -16.61
N ALA A 417 -27.83 -18.11 -15.31
CA ALA A 417 -27.30 -19.21 -14.49
C ALA A 417 -27.92 -20.56 -14.82
N VAL A 418 -29.23 -20.61 -15.12
CA VAL A 418 -29.91 -21.84 -15.54
C VAL A 418 -29.31 -22.34 -16.85
N TYR A 419 -29.19 -21.44 -17.84
CA TYR A 419 -28.63 -21.76 -19.16
C TYR A 419 -27.20 -22.31 -19.06
N VAL A 420 -26.32 -21.63 -18.30
CA VAL A 420 -24.93 -22.05 -18.15
C VAL A 420 -24.81 -23.35 -17.36
N CYS A 421 -25.59 -23.54 -16.28
CA CYS A 421 -25.62 -24.79 -15.52
C CYS A 421 -26.03 -25.99 -16.39
N ASP A 422 -27.04 -25.82 -17.23
CA ASP A 422 -27.52 -26.86 -18.14
C ASP A 422 -26.50 -27.14 -19.26
N LYS A 423 -25.89 -26.10 -19.82
CA LYS A 423 -24.83 -26.20 -20.84
C LYS A 423 -23.60 -26.96 -20.31
N LEU A 424 -23.17 -26.66 -19.09
CA LEU A 424 -22.04 -27.33 -18.43
C LEU A 424 -22.42 -28.68 -17.78
N LYS A 425 -23.70 -29.09 -17.88
CA LYS A 425 -24.22 -30.33 -17.30
C LYS A 425 -23.87 -30.46 -15.82
N ILE A 426 -24.06 -29.38 -15.06
CA ILE A 426 -23.93 -29.37 -13.60
C ILE A 426 -25.10 -30.17 -13.05
N GLN A 427 -24.87 -31.13 -12.15
CA GLN A 427 -25.90 -32.01 -11.59
C GLN A 427 -26.10 -31.82 -10.09
N SER A 428 -25.09 -31.29 -9.36
CA SER A 428 -25.19 -31.03 -7.93
C SER A 428 -24.42 -29.78 -7.53
N GLN A 429 -24.80 -29.18 -6.39
CA GLN A 429 -24.03 -28.12 -5.74
C GLN A 429 -22.58 -28.53 -5.36
N ASN A 430 -22.26 -29.82 -5.42
CA ASN A 430 -20.92 -30.35 -5.16
C ASN A 430 -19.98 -30.33 -6.39
N ASP A 431 -20.47 -29.97 -7.58
CA ASP A 431 -19.69 -29.88 -8.82
C ASP A 431 -18.84 -28.59 -8.85
N ARG A 432 -17.95 -28.42 -7.85
CA ARG A 432 -17.26 -27.15 -7.56
C ARG A 432 -16.52 -26.55 -8.77
N ASP A 433 -15.73 -27.35 -9.48
CA ASP A 433 -14.94 -26.88 -10.62
C ASP A 433 -15.83 -26.32 -11.74
N LYS A 434 -16.96 -26.99 -12.02
CA LYS A 434 -17.92 -26.55 -13.04
C LYS A 434 -18.70 -25.32 -12.60
N LEU A 435 -19.01 -25.20 -11.32
CA LEU A 435 -19.67 -24.02 -10.75
C LEU A 435 -18.76 -22.79 -10.81
N THR A 436 -17.46 -22.96 -10.60
CA THR A 436 -16.47 -21.88 -10.79
C THR A 436 -16.44 -21.42 -12.24
N GLU A 437 -16.33 -22.34 -13.20
CA GLU A 437 -16.39 -22.02 -14.64
C GLU A 437 -17.72 -21.33 -15.02
N ALA A 438 -18.83 -21.76 -14.44
CA ALA A 438 -20.14 -21.15 -14.67
C ALA A 438 -20.21 -19.69 -14.16
N LYS A 439 -19.62 -19.39 -13.00
CA LYS A 439 -19.58 -18.04 -12.44
C LYS A 439 -18.84 -17.08 -13.35
N GLU A 440 -17.68 -17.47 -13.86
CA GLU A 440 -16.89 -16.60 -14.74
C GLU A 440 -17.66 -16.18 -16.00
N GLN A 441 -18.57 -17.01 -16.50
CA GLN A 441 -19.40 -16.71 -17.67
C GLN A 441 -20.58 -15.77 -17.37
N VAL A 442 -21.08 -15.73 -16.14
CA VAL A 442 -22.33 -15.03 -15.78
C VAL A 442 -22.07 -13.64 -15.15
N TYR A 443 -20.89 -13.39 -14.60
CA TYR A 443 -20.60 -12.16 -13.84
C TYR A 443 -20.17 -10.99 -14.75
N LEU A 444 -21.10 -10.06 -15.02
CA LEU A 444 -20.82 -8.68 -15.47
C LEU A 444 -21.48 -7.70 -14.49
N LYS A 445 -20.70 -6.74 -13.97
CA LYS A 445 -21.08 -5.80 -12.89
C LYS A 445 -21.77 -4.55 -13.45
N ASP A 446 -22.93 -4.16 -12.91
CA ASP A 446 -23.42 -2.77 -12.91
C ASP A 446 -24.42 -2.49 -11.76
N GLU A 447 -24.39 -1.25 -11.25
CA GLU A 447 -24.87 -0.77 -9.94
C GLU A 447 -26.38 -0.50 -9.80
N MET A 448 -26.93 -0.75 -8.60
CA MET A 448 -28.00 0.05 -7.97
C MET A 448 -27.90 -0.01 -6.44
N ILE A 449 -27.87 1.15 -5.76
CA ILE A 449 -28.21 1.27 -4.33
C ILE A 449 -29.19 2.43 -4.18
N GLY A 450 -30.40 2.11 -3.68
CA GLY A 450 -31.40 3.13 -3.36
C GLY A 450 -32.64 2.52 -2.73
N ASN A 451 -32.53 2.04 -1.48
CA ASN A 451 -33.61 1.94 -0.48
C ASN A 451 -33.02 1.45 0.86
N ASN A 452 -33.60 1.84 2.00
CA ASN A 452 -33.12 1.57 3.37
C ASN A 452 -33.15 0.06 3.79
N SER A 453 -33.21 -0.85 2.82
CA SER A 453 -33.27 -2.31 2.96
C SER A 453 -31.89 -2.97 3.01
N ALA A 454 -30.82 -2.22 2.74
CA ALA A 454 -29.44 -2.68 2.78
C ALA A 454 -28.52 -1.67 3.48
N VAL A 455 -27.38 -2.14 3.96
CA VAL A 455 -26.32 -1.32 4.56
C VAL A 455 -24.97 -1.69 3.96
N LEU A 456 -24.03 -0.75 3.94
CA LEU A 456 -22.67 -0.99 3.47
C LEU A 456 -21.90 -1.86 4.46
N TYR A 457 -21.23 -2.90 3.98
CA TYR A 457 -20.37 -3.77 4.79
C TYR A 457 -19.04 -3.99 4.08
N MET A 458 -17.94 -3.87 4.82
CA MET A 458 -16.59 -4.09 4.27
C MET A 458 -15.95 -5.32 4.90
N GLU A 459 -15.24 -6.13 4.11
CA GLU A 459 -14.48 -7.27 4.62
C GLU A 459 -13.09 -7.34 3.98
N PRO A 460 -12.04 -7.84 4.66
CA PRO A 460 -10.79 -8.13 3.97
C PRO A 460 -11.05 -9.12 2.83
N GLU A 461 -10.58 -8.82 1.61
CA GLU A 461 -10.79 -9.68 0.42
C GLU A 461 -10.32 -11.13 0.67
N LYS A 462 -9.26 -11.28 1.47
CA LYS A 462 -8.72 -12.56 1.94
C LYS A 462 -8.41 -12.47 3.44
N PRO A 463 -8.33 -13.59 4.19
CA PRO A 463 -7.91 -13.57 5.57
C PRO A 463 -6.55 -12.88 5.74
N ILE A 464 -6.46 -12.00 6.73
CA ILE A 464 -5.24 -11.28 7.10
C ILE A 464 -4.99 -11.54 8.58
N THR A 465 -3.78 -11.98 8.91
CA THR A 465 -3.35 -12.11 10.29
C THR A 465 -2.28 -11.05 10.56
N SER A 466 -2.44 -10.30 11.63
CA SER A 466 -1.42 -9.36 12.11
C SER A 466 -0.19 -10.13 12.60
N ARG A 467 0.93 -9.42 12.80
CA ARG A 467 2.11 -10.01 13.45
C ARG A 467 1.93 -10.30 14.93
N SER A 468 0.93 -9.70 15.59
CA SER A 468 0.56 -10.06 16.97
C SER A 468 -0.31 -11.32 17.04
N GLY A 469 -0.56 -11.97 15.88
CA GLY A 469 -1.37 -13.18 15.75
C GLY A 469 -2.86 -12.90 15.81
N ASP A 470 -3.29 -11.67 15.55
CA ASP A 470 -4.70 -11.30 15.54
C ASP A 470 -5.29 -11.37 14.13
N ASP A 471 -6.50 -11.90 14.00
CA ASP A 471 -7.23 -11.86 12.74
C ASP A 471 -7.73 -10.43 12.50
N CYS A 472 -7.24 -9.81 11.44
CA CYS A 472 -7.58 -8.43 11.10
C CYS A 472 -9.00 -8.33 10.55
N VAL A 473 -9.59 -7.14 10.75
CA VAL A 473 -10.92 -6.75 10.28
C VAL A 473 -10.80 -5.52 9.38
N VAL A 474 -11.88 -5.09 8.75
CA VAL A 474 -11.96 -3.73 8.19
C VAL A 474 -12.60 -2.83 9.24
N ALA A 475 -11.88 -1.79 9.67
CA ALA A 475 -12.40 -0.79 10.58
C ALA A 475 -12.65 0.54 9.86
N LEU A 476 -13.69 1.25 10.29
CA LEU A 476 -13.98 2.61 9.87
C LEU A 476 -13.29 3.58 10.85
N CYS A 477 -12.05 3.93 10.53
CA CYS A 477 -11.17 4.72 11.39
C CYS A 477 -11.11 6.19 10.96
N ASP A 478 -11.00 7.09 11.92
CA ASP A 478 -10.65 8.47 11.64
C ASP A 478 -9.22 8.53 11.08
N GLN A 479 -9.03 9.19 9.94
CA GLN A 479 -7.73 9.27 9.28
C GLN A 479 -7.58 10.56 8.47
N TRP A 480 -6.36 11.09 8.43
CA TRP A 480 -5.98 12.14 7.49
C TRP A 480 -5.60 11.51 6.14
N TYR A 481 -6.11 12.09 5.06
CA TYR A 481 -5.91 11.57 3.70
C TYR A 481 -5.68 12.71 2.70
N LEU A 482 -4.97 12.38 1.61
CA LEU A 482 -4.82 13.22 0.43
C LEU A 482 -5.98 12.94 -0.53
N ASP A 483 -6.64 14.00 -0.98
CA ASP A 483 -7.84 13.90 -1.83
C ASP A 483 -7.51 13.88 -3.32
N TYR A 484 -6.81 12.83 -3.79
CA TYR A 484 -6.43 12.72 -5.21
C TYR A 484 -7.63 12.52 -6.15
N GLY A 485 -8.81 12.18 -5.62
CA GLY A 485 -10.07 12.09 -6.35
C GLY A 485 -10.72 13.44 -6.66
N GLU A 486 -10.18 14.56 -6.15
CA GLU A 486 -10.67 15.89 -6.47
C GLU A 486 -10.51 16.20 -7.97
N GLU A 487 -11.62 16.48 -8.65
CA GLU A 487 -11.65 16.61 -10.11
C GLU A 487 -10.67 17.66 -10.67
N THR A 488 -10.53 18.81 -10.02
CA THR A 488 -9.65 19.91 -10.49
C THR A 488 -8.18 19.51 -10.35
N TRP A 489 -7.84 18.78 -9.28
CA TRP A 489 -6.49 18.32 -9.03
C TRP A 489 -6.12 17.18 -9.98
N LEU A 490 -7.04 16.23 -10.20
CA LEU A 490 -6.93 15.19 -11.22
C LEU A 490 -6.68 15.79 -12.60
N LYS A 491 -7.56 16.70 -13.08
CA LYS A 491 -7.42 17.35 -14.40
C LYS A 491 -6.08 18.08 -14.57
N SER A 492 -5.62 18.76 -13.51
CA SER A 492 -4.34 19.45 -13.54
C SER A 492 -3.16 18.47 -13.60
N THR A 493 -3.30 17.31 -12.94
CA THR A 493 -2.31 16.22 -12.97
C THR A 493 -2.28 15.50 -14.31
N GLU A 494 -3.44 15.28 -14.94
CA GLU A 494 -3.51 14.78 -16.32
C GLU A 494 -2.82 15.75 -17.30
N SER A 495 -3.08 17.06 -17.17
CA SER A 495 -2.38 18.07 -17.97
C SER A 495 -0.87 18.06 -17.73
N CYS A 496 -0.42 17.80 -16.50
CA CYS A 496 1.00 17.61 -16.22
C CYS A 496 1.55 16.36 -16.91
N LEU A 497 0.86 15.22 -16.80
CA LEU A 497 1.27 13.96 -17.41
C LEU A 497 1.42 14.07 -18.94
N GLU A 498 0.57 14.86 -19.60
CA GLU A 498 0.69 15.09 -21.05
C GLU A 498 2.00 15.76 -21.45
N GLY A 499 2.58 16.60 -20.57
CA GLY A 499 3.89 17.22 -20.79
C GLY A 499 5.09 16.37 -20.36
N VAL A 500 4.88 15.23 -19.69
CA VAL A 500 5.94 14.38 -19.16
C VAL A 500 6.36 13.34 -20.21
N GLU A 501 7.65 13.29 -20.53
CA GLU A 501 8.23 12.23 -21.36
C GLU A 501 8.33 10.91 -20.57
N CYS A 502 7.57 9.90 -20.99
CA CYS A 502 7.46 8.60 -20.30
C CYS A 502 8.36 7.50 -20.90
N TYR A 503 9.03 7.76 -22.03
CA TYR A 503 9.94 6.88 -22.76
C TYR A 503 9.34 5.56 -23.28
N HIS A 504 8.08 5.26 -22.95
CA HIS A 504 7.33 4.10 -23.44
C HIS A 504 5.81 4.29 -23.21
N ASP A 505 4.98 3.97 -24.21
CA ASP A 505 3.53 4.16 -24.16
C ASP A 505 2.85 3.38 -23.04
N GLU A 506 3.33 2.17 -22.72
CA GLU A 506 2.80 1.35 -21.63
C GLU A 506 2.91 2.07 -20.27
N VAL A 507 3.98 2.82 -20.05
CA VAL A 507 4.18 3.57 -18.80
C VAL A 507 3.15 4.70 -18.72
N LYS A 508 2.94 5.43 -19.81
CA LYS A 508 1.91 6.48 -19.88
C LYS A 508 0.50 5.91 -19.68
N LYS A 509 0.19 4.76 -20.27
CA LYS A 509 -1.09 4.04 -20.06
C LYS A 509 -1.29 3.63 -18.60
N ASN A 510 -0.24 3.14 -17.93
CA ASN A 510 -0.31 2.80 -16.51
C ASN A 510 -0.57 4.03 -15.63
N PHE A 511 0.01 5.19 -15.96
CA PHE A 511 -0.34 6.44 -15.30
C PHE A 511 -1.81 6.80 -15.50
N HIS A 512 -2.33 6.83 -16.74
CA HIS A 512 -3.75 7.12 -16.98
C HIS A 512 -4.69 6.14 -16.27
N SER A 513 -4.36 4.85 -16.28
CA SER A 513 -5.11 3.84 -15.54
C SER A 513 -5.14 4.18 -14.05
N THR A 514 -3.99 4.52 -13.46
CA THR A 514 -3.88 4.91 -12.05
C THR A 514 -4.67 6.17 -11.74
N LEU A 515 -4.53 7.22 -12.55
CA LEU A 515 -5.30 8.47 -12.40
C LEU A 515 -6.82 8.23 -12.45
N GLY A 516 -7.28 7.26 -13.26
CA GLY A 516 -8.70 6.95 -13.40
C GLY A 516 -9.33 6.23 -12.22
N TRP A 517 -8.57 5.48 -11.41
CA TRP A 517 -9.10 4.77 -10.24
C TRP A 517 -8.66 5.36 -8.90
N LEU A 518 -7.58 6.14 -8.87
CA LEU A 518 -7.05 6.73 -7.66
C LEU A 518 -8.03 7.78 -7.12
N LYS A 519 -8.52 7.56 -5.89
CA LYS A 519 -9.38 8.49 -5.17
C LYS A 519 -8.64 9.04 -3.97
N GLU A 520 -9.03 8.68 -2.76
CA GLU A 520 -8.39 9.19 -1.56
C GLU A 520 -7.26 8.27 -1.10
N HIS A 521 -6.13 8.87 -0.68
CA HIS A 521 -4.97 8.14 -0.17
C HIS A 521 -4.73 8.47 1.31
N ALA A 522 -4.79 7.45 2.16
CA ALA A 522 -4.52 7.55 3.58
C ALA A 522 -3.06 7.93 3.85
N CYS A 523 -2.79 9.18 4.23
CA CYS A 523 -1.44 9.73 4.39
C CYS A 523 -0.93 9.74 5.84
N SER A 524 -1.77 9.39 6.83
CA SER A 524 -1.39 9.40 8.25
C SER A 524 -1.31 8.00 8.90
N ARG A 525 -0.40 7.85 9.86
CA ARG A 525 -0.16 6.63 10.66
C ARG A 525 0.09 6.98 12.13
N THR A 526 -0.14 6.04 13.04
CA THR A 526 0.11 6.22 14.49
C THR A 526 1.38 5.51 14.98
N TYR A 527 1.98 4.69 14.13
CA TYR A 527 3.15 3.87 14.44
C TYR A 527 4.14 3.87 13.28
N GLY A 528 5.43 3.79 13.59
CA GLY A 528 6.55 3.83 12.64
C GLY A 528 7.50 4.99 12.90
N LEU A 529 8.36 5.27 11.92
CA LEU A 529 9.25 6.44 11.89
C LEU A 529 8.72 7.45 10.88
N GLY A 530 8.99 8.74 11.08
CA GLY A 530 8.58 9.77 10.13
C GLY A 530 8.42 11.14 10.76
N SER A 531 8.00 12.10 9.94
CA SER A 531 7.59 13.43 10.40
C SER A 531 6.17 13.41 10.92
N LYS A 532 5.89 14.19 11.96
CA LYS A 532 4.53 14.35 12.50
C LYS A 532 3.72 15.37 11.72
N LEU A 533 2.40 15.19 11.66
CA LEU A 533 1.51 16.23 11.11
C LEU A 533 1.61 17.51 11.97
N PRO A 534 1.83 18.70 11.38
CA PRO A 534 2.06 19.93 12.14
C PRO A 534 0.89 20.37 13.04
N TRP A 535 -0.34 20.03 12.66
CA TRP A 535 -1.57 20.42 13.36
C TRP A 535 -2.19 19.29 14.17
N ASP A 536 -1.64 18.07 14.10
CA ASP A 536 -2.13 16.90 14.80
C ASP A 536 -0.98 15.91 15.06
N GLU A 537 -0.18 16.20 16.08
CA GLU A 537 1.06 15.47 16.38
C GLU A 537 0.85 14.02 16.87
N SER A 538 -0.41 13.59 16.99
CA SER A 538 -0.75 12.18 17.23
C SER A 538 -0.50 11.30 15.99
N TRP A 539 -0.36 11.92 14.81
CA TRP A 539 -0.15 11.23 13.54
C TRP A 539 1.22 11.52 12.95
N LEU A 540 1.86 10.47 12.45
CA LEU A 540 2.99 10.50 11.53
C LEU A 540 2.50 10.52 10.08
N ILE A 541 3.26 11.19 9.23
CA ILE A 541 3.10 11.16 7.79
C ILE A 541 3.74 9.86 7.26
N GLU A 542 3.02 9.15 6.39
CA GLU A 542 3.52 7.91 5.80
C GLU A 542 4.50 8.13 4.64
N SER A 543 5.30 7.12 4.39
CA SER A 543 6.47 7.13 3.49
C SER A 543 6.17 7.46 2.01
N LEU A 544 5.00 7.14 1.46
CA LEU A 544 4.64 7.51 0.09
C LEU A 544 4.10 8.94 -0.02
N SER A 545 3.89 9.63 1.11
CA SER A 545 3.31 10.98 1.16
C SER A 545 4.36 12.05 1.49
N ASP A 546 5.33 11.77 2.37
CA ASP A 546 6.48 12.68 2.62
C ASP A 546 7.57 12.61 1.52
N SER A 547 7.39 11.75 0.53
CA SER A 547 8.36 11.46 -0.53
C SER A 547 8.02 12.05 -1.90
N THR A 548 7.13 13.01 -1.95
CA THR A 548 6.51 13.44 -3.20
C THR A 548 7.15 14.68 -3.83
N ILE A 549 7.82 15.55 -3.05
CA ILE A 549 8.49 16.76 -3.57
C ILE A 549 9.91 16.98 -3.04
N TYR A 550 10.50 16.00 -2.34
CA TYR A 550 11.81 16.11 -1.71
C TYR A 550 12.96 16.45 -2.66
N MET A 551 12.74 16.37 -3.97
CA MET A 551 13.72 16.78 -4.97
C MET A 551 13.98 18.29 -4.92
N ALA A 552 13.00 19.09 -4.48
CA ALA A 552 13.21 20.51 -4.20
C ALA A 552 14.17 20.69 -3.02
N TYR A 553 14.07 19.84 -2.00
CA TYR A 553 14.99 19.87 -0.87
C TYR A 553 16.44 19.52 -1.27
N TYR A 554 16.66 18.63 -2.25
CA TYR A 554 18.01 18.37 -2.78
C TYR A 554 18.73 19.63 -3.29
N THR A 555 17.99 20.61 -3.84
CA THR A 555 18.62 21.80 -4.42
C THR A 555 19.27 22.68 -3.34
N ILE A 556 18.85 22.57 -2.09
CA ILE A 556 19.38 23.40 -0.99
C ILE A 556 19.99 22.61 0.17
N ALA A 557 19.88 21.28 0.18
CA ALA A 557 20.34 20.42 1.28
C ALA A 557 21.82 20.67 1.66
N HIS A 558 22.71 20.86 0.68
CA HIS A 558 24.13 21.15 0.90
C HIS A 558 24.41 22.42 1.71
N PHE A 559 23.47 23.35 1.81
CA PHE A 559 23.61 24.52 2.68
C PHE A 559 23.19 24.25 4.13
N LEU A 560 22.34 23.25 4.36
CA LEU A 560 21.66 23.01 5.64
C LEU A 560 22.27 21.83 6.41
N GLN A 561 22.67 20.76 5.72
CA GLN A 561 23.00 19.48 6.35
C GLN A 561 24.36 19.44 7.08
N GLY A 562 25.30 20.32 6.75
CA GLY A 562 26.61 20.42 7.42
C GLY A 562 27.43 19.12 7.37
N ASP A 563 27.50 18.47 6.20
CA ASP A 563 28.17 17.17 5.96
C ASP A 563 27.65 15.97 6.79
N THR A 564 26.50 16.12 7.44
CA THR A 564 25.80 15.04 8.14
C THR A 564 24.60 14.54 7.33
N PHE A 565 24.10 13.35 7.64
CA PHE A 565 22.84 12.88 7.07
C PHE A 565 21.62 13.36 7.86
N ASP A 566 21.79 13.52 9.17
CA ASP A 566 20.72 13.83 10.12
C ASP A 566 20.56 15.33 10.36
N GLY A 567 21.34 16.19 9.71
CA GLY A 567 21.22 17.64 9.84
C GLY A 567 21.53 18.16 11.24
N LYS A 568 22.20 17.37 12.09
CA LYS A 568 22.55 17.76 13.49
C LYS A 568 23.97 18.30 13.63
N ALA A 569 24.62 18.63 12.51
CA ALA A 569 25.92 19.28 12.53
C ALA A 569 25.92 20.54 13.41
N SER A 570 27.02 20.78 14.13
CA SER A 570 27.17 21.98 14.97
C SER A 570 27.16 23.29 14.18
N SER A 571 27.46 23.22 12.89
CA SER A 571 27.38 24.33 11.93
C SER A 571 27.08 23.78 10.53
N ASN A 572 26.51 24.61 9.67
CA ASN A 572 26.31 24.34 8.26
C ASN A 572 26.80 25.52 7.42
N ALA A 573 26.78 25.38 6.09
CA ALA A 573 27.44 26.33 5.18
C ALA A 573 26.89 27.77 5.30
N LEU A 574 25.66 27.94 5.78
CA LEU A 574 25.02 29.25 5.94
C LEU A 574 24.74 29.63 7.40
N ASN A 575 25.20 28.83 8.37
CA ASN A 575 24.93 28.98 9.81
C ASN A 575 23.44 29.13 10.16
N ILE A 576 22.57 28.43 9.42
CA ILE A 576 21.11 28.46 9.61
C ILE A 576 20.72 27.37 10.61
N LYS A 577 19.86 27.68 11.57
CA LYS A 577 19.32 26.67 12.49
C LYS A 577 18.00 26.08 11.97
N PRO A 578 17.68 24.82 12.29
CA PRO A 578 16.43 24.20 11.82
C PRO A 578 15.17 24.99 12.20
N GLU A 579 15.11 25.55 13.40
CA GLU A 579 14.00 26.37 13.88
C GLU A 579 13.81 27.71 13.15
N GLU A 580 14.82 28.14 12.38
CA GLU A 580 14.75 29.37 11.58
C GLU A 580 14.10 29.14 10.21
N MET A 581 13.96 27.88 9.78
CA MET A 581 13.29 27.50 8.53
C MET A 581 11.77 27.47 8.73
N THR A 582 11.14 28.64 8.86
CA THR A 582 9.68 28.76 9.02
C THR A 582 8.94 28.54 7.69
N PRO A 583 7.62 28.31 7.69
CA PRO A 583 6.85 28.17 6.46
C PRO A 583 7.03 29.34 5.47
N GLU A 584 7.17 30.58 5.96
CA GLU A 584 7.39 31.77 5.11
C GLU A 584 8.79 31.81 4.51
N VAL A 585 9.79 31.26 5.22
CA VAL A 585 11.15 31.09 4.69
C VAL A 585 11.14 30.07 3.55
N TRP A 586 10.47 28.93 3.75
CA TRP A 586 10.29 27.92 2.71
C TRP A 586 9.52 28.46 1.50
N ASP A 587 8.44 29.20 1.73
CA ASP A 587 7.70 29.87 0.66
C ASP A 587 8.62 30.82 -0.13
N TYR A 588 9.46 31.60 0.55
CA TYR A 588 10.38 32.52 -0.13
C TYR A 588 11.36 31.82 -1.06
N ILE A 589 11.89 30.67 -0.63
CA ILE A 589 12.85 29.88 -1.40
C ILE A 589 12.16 29.21 -2.60
N PHE A 590 10.97 28.63 -2.41
CA PHE A 590 10.36 27.74 -3.40
C PHE A 590 9.22 28.36 -4.22
N PHE A 591 8.64 29.47 -3.80
CA PHE A 591 7.62 30.19 -4.56
C PHE A 591 8.19 31.51 -5.06
N LYS A 592 8.29 31.63 -6.39
CA LYS A 592 8.89 32.79 -7.06
C LYS A 592 8.28 34.13 -6.62
N LYS A 593 6.96 34.18 -6.48
CA LYS A 593 6.18 35.38 -6.09
C LYS A 593 6.11 35.62 -4.57
N ALA A 594 6.66 34.73 -3.74
CA ALA A 594 6.64 34.93 -2.30
C ALA A 594 7.52 36.12 -1.89
N SER A 595 7.01 36.92 -0.96
CA SER A 595 7.70 38.09 -0.42
C SER A 595 8.73 37.70 0.62
N TYR A 596 9.77 38.52 0.78
CA TYR A 596 10.79 38.31 1.80
C TYR A 596 10.17 38.26 3.21
N PRO A 597 10.47 37.24 4.02
CA PRO A 597 9.92 37.10 5.37
C PRO A 597 10.52 38.16 6.31
N LYS A 598 9.74 39.20 6.65
CA LYS A 598 10.19 40.36 7.45
C LYS A 598 10.79 40.00 8.81
N ASN A 599 10.35 38.89 9.40
CA ASN A 599 10.80 38.42 10.71
C ASN A 599 11.89 37.32 10.65
N SER A 600 12.43 37.04 9.45
CA SER A 600 13.48 36.04 9.29
C SER A 600 14.77 36.47 9.97
N LYS A 601 15.36 35.55 10.73
CA LYS A 601 16.71 35.69 11.30
C LYS A 601 17.81 35.31 10.30
N ILE A 602 17.44 34.60 9.23
CA ILE A 602 18.34 34.22 8.15
C ILE A 602 18.60 35.45 7.27
N SER A 603 19.87 35.68 6.92
CA SER A 603 20.26 36.79 6.08
C SER A 603 19.59 36.70 4.70
N LYS A 604 19.27 37.86 4.12
CA LYS A 604 18.68 37.91 2.78
C LYS A 604 19.59 37.25 1.74
N GLU A 605 20.90 37.46 1.83
CA GLU A 605 21.88 36.82 0.94
C GLU A 605 21.80 35.29 0.97
N SER A 606 21.73 34.68 2.16
CA SER A 606 21.57 33.24 2.33
C SER A 606 20.27 32.72 1.71
N LEU A 607 19.16 33.46 1.88
CA LEU A 607 17.88 33.09 1.29
C LEU A 607 17.88 33.22 -0.24
N GLU A 608 18.46 34.29 -0.80
CA GLU A 608 18.62 34.45 -2.25
C GLU A 608 19.51 33.35 -2.85
N LYS A 609 20.56 32.94 -2.14
CA LYS A 609 21.41 31.84 -2.57
C LYS A 609 20.65 30.52 -2.68
N MET A 610 19.85 30.19 -1.65
CA MET A 610 18.99 29.00 -1.66
C MET A 610 17.91 29.08 -2.75
N LYS A 611 17.28 30.25 -2.92
CA LYS A 611 16.29 30.49 -3.99
C LYS A 611 16.91 30.32 -5.37
N GLY A 612 18.10 30.88 -5.60
CA GLY A 612 18.85 30.75 -6.85
C GLY A 612 19.19 29.29 -7.20
N GLU A 613 19.60 28.48 -6.22
CA GLU A 613 19.79 27.03 -6.43
C GLU A 613 18.53 26.33 -6.90
N PHE A 614 17.41 26.57 -6.22
CA PHE A 614 16.14 25.96 -6.60
C PHE A 614 15.71 26.41 -8.01
N GLU A 615 15.69 27.72 -8.26
CA GLU A 615 15.25 28.27 -9.55
C GLU A 615 16.12 27.82 -10.73
N TYR A 616 17.41 27.59 -10.52
CA TYR A 616 18.30 27.06 -11.55
C TYR A 616 18.08 25.57 -11.81
N TRP A 617 18.08 24.74 -10.75
CA TRP A 617 18.04 23.29 -10.93
C TRP A 617 16.65 22.75 -11.29
N TYR A 618 15.57 23.40 -10.84
CA TYR A 618 14.20 22.95 -11.14
C TYR A 618 13.72 23.45 -12.52
N PRO A 619 12.89 22.66 -13.24
CA PRO A 619 12.22 21.41 -12.83
C PRO A 619 13.11 20.17 -12.79
N VAL A 620 12.62 19.04 -12.30
CA VAL A 620 13.34 17.75 -12.42
C VAL A 620 13.31 17.29 -13.88
N ASP A 621 14.48 17.14 -14.51
CA ASP A 621 14.57 16.76 -15.94
C ASP A 621 14.30 15.28 -16.16
N LEU A 622 14.76 14.43 -15.25
CA LEU A 622 14.59 12.99 -15.34
C LEU A 622 14.44 12.35 -13.96
N ARG A 623 13.41 11.52 -13.81
CA ARG A 623 13.24 10.63 -12.65
C ARG A 623 13.22 9.18 -13.12
N VAL A 624 14.13 8.36 -12.62
CA VAL A 624 14.22 6.94 -13.01
C VAL A 624 13.77 6.04 -11.88
N SER A 625 12.94 5.04 -12.18
CA SER A 625 12.42 4.11 -11.18
C SER A 625 12.12 2.72 -11.76
N GLY A 626 11.93 1.74 -10.88
CA GLY A 626 11.17 0.53 -11.22
C GLY A 626 9.71 0.83 -11.55
N LYS A 627 9.10 0.00 -12.39
CA LYS A 627 7.70 0.12 -12.84
C LYS A 627 6.66 -0.03 -11.71
N ASP A 628 7.05 -0.66 -10.61
CA ASP A 628 6.27 -0.84 -9.38
C ASP A 628 5.89 0.48 -8.71
N LEU A 629 6.66 1.54 -8.93
CA LEU A 629 6.37 2.86 -8.36
C LEU A 629 5.46 3.74 -9.24
N VAL A 630 5.10 3.30 -10.45
CA VAL A 630 4.17 4.03 -11.34
C VAL A 630 2.79 4.21 -10.70
N PRO A 631 2.10 3.16 -10.22
CA PRO A 631 0.74 3.29 -9.70
C PRO A 631 0.63 3.95 -8.31
N ASN A 632 1.73 4.40 -7.71
CA ASN A 632 1.76 5.02 -6.38
C ASN A 632 2.67 6.25 -6.37
N HIS A 633 3.90 6.12 -5.84
CA HIS A 633 4.91 7.17 -5.67
C HIS A 633 5.02 8.13 -6.86
N LEU A 634 5.16 7.62 -8.08
CA LEU A 634 5.34 8.47 -9.27
C LEU A 634 4.06 9.19 -9.65
N THR A 635 2.89 8.60 -9.40
CA THR A 635 1.61 9.28 -9.58
C THR A 635 1.44 10.38 -8.52
N TYR A 636 1.73 10.09 -7.25
CA TYR A 636 1.68 11.05 -6.15
C TYR A 636 2.68 12.20 -6.31
N TYR A 637 3.83 11.91 -6.90
CA TYR A 637 4.85 12.88 -7.32
C TYR A 637 4.26 13.91 -8.29
N LEU A 638 3.51 13.49 -9.31
CA LEU A 638 2.85 14.40 -10.24
C LEU A 638 1.79 15.25 -9.53
N TYR A 639 0.88 14.61 -8.77
CA TYR A 639 -0.16 15.31 -8.02
C TYR A 639 0.43 16.40 -7.11
N ASN A 640 1.42 16.07 -6.31
CA ASN A 640 1.99 17.02 -5.36
C ASN A 640 2.78 18.15 -6.05
N HIS A 641 3.47 17.88 -7.18
CA HIS A 641 4.13 18.97 -7.93
C HIS A 641 3.12 19.98 -8.47
N VAL A 642 2.01 19.48 -9.02
CA VAL A 642 0.92 20.33 -9.51
C VAL A 642 0.25 21.10 -8.38
N ALA A 643 0.05 20.46 -7.22
CA ALA A 643 -0.52 21.13 -6.06
C ALA A 643 0.40 22.21 -5.49
N MET A 644 1.72 22.01 -5.50
CA MET A 644 2.69 22.91 -4.88
C MET A 644 3.05 24.09 -5.79
N TRP A 645 3.21 23.86 -7.10
CA TRP A 645 3.51 24.90 -8.09
C TRP A 645 2.42 24.94 -9.18
N PRO A 646 1.19 25.40 -8.86
CA PRO A 646 0.06 25.39 -9.77
C PRO A 646 0.10 26.49 -10.85
N GLU A 647 0.95 27.50 -10.68
CA GLU A 647 0.96 28.70 -11.52
C GLU A 647 1.45 28.39 -12.95
N ALA A 648 0.66 28.80 -13.95
CA ALA A 648 0.95 28.48 -15.35
C ALA A 648 2.20 29.17 -15.91
N ASP A 649 2.57 30.34 -15.38
CA ASP A 649 3.73 31.15 -15.77
C ASP A 649 5.03 30.74 -15.04
N ASP A 650 4.95 29.81 -14.08
CA ASP A 650 6.09 29.33 -13.30
C ASP A 650 5.97 27.82 -12.97
N LYS A 651 5.54 27.03 -13.96
CA LYS A 651 5.38 25.58 -13.78
C LYS A 651 6.73 24.93 -13.47
N LYS A 652 6.87 24.45 -12.23
CA LYS A 652 8.00 23.65 -11.76
C LYS A 652 7.75 22.13 -11.92
N TRP A 653 6.96 21.75 -12.93
CA TRP A 653 6.46 20.39 -13.09
C TRP A 653 7.52 19.44 -13.66
N PRO A 654 7.45 18.14 -13.32
CA PRO A 654 8.37 17.12 -13.83
C PRO A 654 8.43 17.09 -15.36
N GLN A 655 9.61 16.83 -15.93
CA GLN A 655 9.78 16.80 -17.39
C GLN A 655 9.87 15.38 -17.97
N GLY A 656 10.47 14.43 -17.24
CA GLY A 656 10.67 13.08 -17.74
C GLY A 656 10.65 12.02 -16.63
N ILE A 657 9.97 10.91 -16.89
CA ILE A 657 9.91 9.74 -16.01
C ILE A 657 10.25 8.49 -16.81
N ARG A 658 11.29 7.76 -16.40
CA ARG A 658 11.71 6.52 -17.04
C ARG A 658 11.52 5.33 -16.10
N ALA A 659 10.54 4.49 -16.40
CA ALA A 659 10.32 3.24 -15.68
C ALA A 659 11.13 2.08 -16.28
N ASN A 660 11.71 1.21 -15.45
CA ASN A 660 12.35 -0.04 -15.85
C ASN A 660 11.68 -1.26 -15.20
N GLY A 661 11.88 -2.44 -15.81
CA GLY A 661 11.48 -3.71 -15.20
C GLY A 661 12.30 -4.05 -13.95
N HIS A 662 11.90 -5.11 -13.25
CA HIS A 662 12.71 -5.67 -12.17
C HIS A 662 13.92 -6.40 -12.74
N LEU A 663 15.04 -6.33 -12.02
CA LEU A 663 16.26 -7.05 -12.39
C LEU A 663 16.09 -8.55 -12.11
N LEU A 664 16.40 -9.37 -13.11
CA LEU A 664 16.60 -10.81 -12.93
C LEU A 664 18.10 -11.11 -12.77
N LEU A 665 18.44 -12.08 -11.93
CA LEU A 665 19.80 -12.59 -11.80
C LEU A 665 19.85 -14.00 -12.40
N ASN A 666 20.63 -14.20 -13.46
CA ASN A 666 20.71 -15.47 -14.18
C ASN A 666 19.32 -16.01 -14.61
N SER A 667 18.46 -15.11 -15.08
CA SER A 667 17.07 -15.40 -15.49
C SER A 667 16.13 -15.83 -14.37
N GLU A 668 16.57 -15.74 -13.10
CA GLU A 668 15.74 -16.02 -11.93
C GLU A 668 15.33 -14.73 -11.22
N LYS A 669 14.15 -14.78 -10.60
CA LYS A 669 13.69 -13.72 -9.71
C LYS A 669 14.60 -13.70 -8.49
N LYS A 670 15.15 -12.53 -8.19
CA LYS A 670 16.03 -12.31 -7.04
C LYS A 670 15.24 -12.17 -5.74
#